data_AF-A0A8D3E5W0-F1
#
_entry.id   AF-A0A8D3E5W0-F1
#
_cell.length_a   1.000
_cell.length_b   1.000
_cell.length_c   1.000
_cell.angle_alpha   90.00
_cell.angle_beta   90.00
_cell.angle_gamma   90.00
#
_symmetry.space_group_name_H-M   'P 1'
#
loop_
_entity.id
_entity.type
_entity.pdbx_description
1 polymer ?
#
loop_
_entity_poly.entity_id
_entity_poly.type
_entity_poly.pdbx_seq_one_letter_code
_entity_poly.pdbx_strand_id
1 'polypeptide(L)'
;MSEINRNVLRPAGLLQTGVTRMIGFSSLNNDTGPVFWLPCQPCGDHTVIFTTVSDLSVLFSTAVRELVVSAGKSVEVTLPRNEVELNAYVVPTPPNGTNYAFDWSLITHPKDYSGEMEGKHSETLKLSRLTVGLYEFEVTANGDGAQGEGYVNVTVKPEPRVNKPPVAIVSPKFQEISLPTSSTVIDGSQSTDDDKVVAWLWEEVKGPLREEKVSADTAVLTLTKLVPGNYTFSLTVTDSDGATNSTQATLSVNKAKDYQPVANAGPNQVIQLPRNSITLYGNQSADDHDSLSYEWSLSPASKDKVVEMQGVRTPILQLSAMQEGDYTFQLTVTDSAGQQDTAQVTVIVQPENNKPPVADAGPEKELTLPVDRTTLDGSKSSDDQKIATYHWKQTSGPADLKIENADGAVATVTGLQVGRYEFTLTVTDDRKLQSTDTVTVIVREELDQPPVAHVVSSPPVSLPVRTATLDGSHSTDDKGGVTYQWTRDDSSPAAGDVLNNSDHQAVLFLGNLVEGKYIFSLTITDSKGQCSIDRGTVEVKPDMWERDLVELVLEVSVSQVSHRQRDMLLRQVGVLLGVLDSDITVREISAFNDTRLVFLVSSGPGRPPLSGHSVALDLRNKLRKQKNDFLIYKARRVDTVICQLNCSGHGECDSFTRRCVCHPFWMENFIRAQLGDAESNCGEMRRIFNKIVNFSF
;
A
#
# COMPACT_ATOMS: atom_id res chain seq x y z
N MET A 1 -3.96 22.01 8.28
CA MET A 1 -4.26 21.68 9.69
C MET A 1 -3.65 20.31 9.92
N SER A 2 -2.43 20.20 10.47
CA SER A 2 -2.05 20.35 11.90
C SER A 2 -2.63 19.19 12.73
N GLU A 3 -1.87 18.37 13.45
CA GLU A 3 -0.49 18.47 14.01
C GLU A 3 0.32 17.18 13.67
N ILE A 4 1.64 17.17 13.38
CA ILE A 4 2.83 17.54 14.19
C ILE A 4 2.89 16.64 15.46
N ASN A 5 3.85 15.73 15.70
CA ASN A 5 5.33 15.73 15.64
C ASN A 5 5.78 14.23 15.79
N ARG A 6 7.01 13.74 15.59
CA ARG A 6 8.26 14.22 14.95
C ARG A 6 9.19 12.99 14.83
N ASN A 7 9.80 12.74 13.68
CA ASN A 7 11.21 12.37 13.54
C ASN A 7 11.56 12.20 12.06
N VAL A 8 12.55 12.97 11.60
CA VAL A 8 12.93 13.09 10.20
C VAL A 8 14.39 12.70 10.05
N LEU A 9 14.64 11.80 9.11
CA LEU A 9 15.96 11.43 8.57
C LEU A 9 16.76 12.65 8.12
N ARG A 10 18.10 12.54 8.06
CA ARG A 10 18.95 13.00 6.92
C ARG A 10 20.42 12.55 7.13
N PRO A 11 21.29 12.60 6.09
CA PRO A 11 22.31 11.57 5.89
C PRO A 11 23.74 12.14 5.74
N ALA A 12 24.61 11.33 5.11
CA ALA A 12 26.03 11.52 4.85
C ALA A 12 26.53 12.91 4.39
N GLY A 13 27.78 13.20 4.78
CA GLY A 13 28.67 14.23 4.26
C GLY A 13 30.11 13.88 4.62
N LEU A 14 31.05 14.00 3.68
CA LEU A 14 32.40 13.42 3.72
C LEU A 14 33.50 14.51 3.83
N LEU A 15 34.71 14.13 4.27
CA LEU A 15 35.95 14.96 4.33
C LEU A 15 35.93 16.06 5.41
N GLN A 16 36.99 16.41 6.16
CA GLN A 16 38.42 16.06 6.26
C GLN A 16 38.89 16.51 7.68
N THR A 17 39.96 16.07 8.36
CA THR A 17 41.08 15.11 8.21
C THR A 17 41.39 14.53 9.61
N GLY A 18 42.03 13.36 9.78
CA GLY A 18 42.32 12.86 11.15
C GLY A 18 43.10 11.57 11.36
N VAL A 19 44.23 11.37 10.66
CA VAL A 19 45.39 10.50 11.03
C VAL A 19 45.16 8.99 11.31
N THR A 20 45.84 8.15 10.53
CA THR A 20 45.84 6.68 10.61
C THR A 20 46.99 6.12 11.47
N ARG A 21 46.80 4.90 12.01
CA ARG A 21 47.86 4.02 12.55
C ARG A 21 49.07 3.87 11.59
N MET A 22 50.29 3.73 12.12
CA MET A 22 50.93 2.40 12.30
C MET A 22 52.29 2.45 13.03
N ILE A 23 52.80 1.28 13.38
CA ILE A 23 54.10 1.00 14.01
C ILE A 23 55.16 0.82 12.90
N GLY A 24 56.37 1.36 13.06
CA GLY A 24 57.49 1.00 12.16
C GLY A 24 58.71 1.93 12.20
N PHE A 25 59.76 1.49 12.89
CA PHE A 25 61.21 1.72 12.68
C PHE A 25 61.82 3.02 12.10
N SER A 26 62.92 3.41 12.79
CA SER A 26 64.19 3.97 12.28
C SER A 26 64.28 5.33 11.58
N SER A 27 65.05 6.23 12.23
CA SER A 27 66.12 7.11 11.67
C SER A 27 65.73 8.14 10.57
N LEU A 28 66.40 9.29 10.38
CA LEU A 28 67.57 9.93 11.03
C LEU A 28 67.55 11.41 10.60
N ASN A 29 67.95 12.36 11.46
CA ASN A 29 69.05 13.30 11.17
C ASN A 29 69.22 14.39 12.24
N ASN A 30 70.49 14.76 12.40
CA ASN A 30 71.02 15.98 13.01
C ASN A 30 70.34 16.53 14.27
N ASP A 31 71.04 16.45 15.40
CA ASP A 31 72.00 17.53 15.62
C ASP A 31 73.24 17.08 16.40
N THR A 32 74.33 17.82 16.18
CA THR A 32 75.66 17.56 16.75
C THR A 32 75.76 17.98 18.21
N GLY A 33 76.30 17.12 19.07
CA GLY A 33 76.62 17.47 20.46
C GLY A 33 77.72 16.56 21.04
N PRO A 34 78.93 17.07 21.31
CA PRO A 34 80.02 16.26 21.86
C PRO A 34 79.91 16.05 23.37
N VAL A 35 80.53 14.97 23.82
CA VAL A 35 80.71 14.57 25.22
C VAL A 35 81.73 15.49 25.93
N PHE A 36 81.48 15.74 27.22
CA PHE A 36 82.38 16.14 28.33
C PHE A 36 83.84 16.51 28.03
N TRP A 37 84.37 17.51 28.75
CA TRP A 37 85.50 17.34 29.72
C TRP A 37 85.77 18.64 30.50
N LEU A 38 85.97 18.51 31.82
CA LEU A 38 86.59 19.49 32.72
C LEU A 38 87.19 18.70 33.90
N PRO A 39 88.32 19.13 34.52
CA PRO A 39 89.41 19.92 33.96
C PRO A 39 90.81 19.34 34.24
N CYS A 40 91.80 19.79 33.48
CA CYS A 40 93.18 19.94 33.97
C CYS A 40 93.47 21.43 34.21
N GLN A 41 94.30 21.72 35.22
CA GLN A 41 95.03 22.99 35.38
C GLN A 41 95.93 23.27 34.15
N PRO A 42 96.39 24.51 33.85
CA PRO A 42 97.36 25.20 34.73
C PRO A 42 97.53 26.76 34.65
N CYS A 43 98.51 27.26 35.42
CA CYS A 43 99.36 28.47 35.24
C CYS A 43 98.89 29.91 35.60
N GLY A 44 99.75 30.59 36.38
CA GLY A 44 99.95 32.07 36.44
C GLY A 44 99.12 32.81 37.51
N ASP A 45 99.63 33.74 38.32
CA ASP A 45 100.75 34.68 38.09
C ASP A 45 101.36 35.25 39.41
N HIS A 46 102.39 36.10 39.30
CA HIS A 46 103.23 36.65 40.38
C HIS A 46 102.57 37.64 41.38
N THR A 47 103.14 37.75 42.58
CA THR A 47 103.36 39.06 43.25
C THR A 47 104.50 39.03 44.27
N VAL A 48 105.16 40.18 44.49
CA VAL A 48 106.38 40.39 45.30
C VAL A 48 106.06 41.31 46.49
N ILE A 49 106.75 41.17 47.63
CA ILE A 49 107.13 42.28 48.55
C ILE A 49 108.27 41.85 49.51
N PHE A 50 108.99 42.83 50.05
CA PHE A 50 110.35 42.77 50.61
C PHE A 50 110.43 42.89 52.15
N THR A 51 111.63 42.59 52.70
CA THR A 51 112.19 43.01 54.02
C THR A 51 111.53 42.44 55.30
N THR A 52 112.21 42.23 56.44
CA THR A 52 113.33 42.98 57.07
C THR A 52 114.44 42.11 57.71
N VAL A 53 115.46 42.79 58.24
CA VAL A 53 116.73 42.26 58.80
C VAL A 53 116.68 42.19 60.34
N SER A 54 117.58 41.37 60.92
CA SER A 54 118.09 41.38 62.31
C SER A 54 117.11 41.20 63.48
N ASP A 55 117.41 40.22 64.33
CA ASP A 55 118.02 40.59 65.62
C ASP A 55 119.09 39.59 66.08
N LEU A 56 120.03 40.05 66.89
CA LEU A 56 121.30 39.35 67.17
C LEU A 56 121.61 39.43 68.68
N SER A 57 121.41 38.34 69.43
CA SER A 57 121.83 38.27 70.84
C SER A 57 122.48 36.92 71.19
N VAL A 58 123.81 36.97 71.21
CA VAL A 58 124.77 35.91 71.56
C VAL A 58 124.54 35.30 72.94
N LEU A 59 124.64 33.97 73.05
CA LEU A 59 125.29 33.27 74.17
C LEU A 59 126.14 32.11 73.63
N PHE A 60 127.33 31.90 74.21
CA PHE A 60 128.37 30.99 73.73
C PHE A 60 128.17 29.53 74.17
N SER A 61 128.41 28.56 73.29
CA SER A 61 129.15 27.32 73.62
C SER A 61 129.62 26.53 72.38
N THR A 62 130.93 26.23 72.33
CA THR A 62 131.61 25.13 71.58
C THR A 62 131.26 24.92 70.10
N ALA A 63 132.20 25.24 69.20
CA ALA A 63 132.11 24.90 67.77
C ALA A 63 132.34 23.40 67.49
N VAL A 64 131.41 22.79 66.76
CA VAL A 64 131.42 21.43 66.22
C VAL A 64 132.08 21.45 64.83
N ARG A 65 132.77 20.38 64.42
CA ARG A 65 133.34 20.24 63.06
C ARG A 65 132.32 19.62 62.10
N GLU A 66 132.47 19.82 60.80
CA GLU A 66 131.53 19.31 59.78
C GLU A 66 132.14 18.12 59.02
N LEU A 67 131.33 17.10 58.72
CA LEU A 67 131.71 15.91 57.94
C LEU A 67 131.04 15.92 56.56
N VAL A 68 131.73 15.43 55.53
CA VAL A 68 131.11 15.19 54.23
C VAL A 68 130.66 13.73 54.16
N VAL A 69 129.36 13.50 53.98
CA VAL A 69 128.73 12.17 53.90
C VAL A 69 128.12 11.98 52.51
N SER A 70 128.29 10.79 51.93
CA SER A 70 127.70 10.41 50.65
C SER A 70 126.99 9.08 50.79
N ALA A 71 125.67 9.05 50.52
CA ALA A 71 124.83 7.85 50.62
C ALA A 71 124.93 6.91 49.38
N GLY A 72 125.88 7.17 48.48
CA GLY A 72 126.08 6.41 47.24
C GLY A 72 125.40 7.03 46.02
N LYS A 73 125.08 6.21 45.02
CA LYS A 73 124.33 6.61 43.82
C LYS A 73 122.91 6.04 43.89
N SER A 74 121.94 6.80 43.41
CA SER A 74 120.56 6.34 43.28
C SER A 74 120.45 5.12 42.37
N VAL A 75 119.54 4.20 42.70
CA VAL A 75 119.43 2.88 42.05
C VAL A 75 118.03 2.68 41.45
N GLU A 76 117.96 2.15 40.22
CA GLU A 76 116.72 1.67 39.64
C GLU A 76 116.64 0.13 39.66
N VAL A 77 115.46 -0.41 39.93
CA VAL A 77 115.16 -1.84 39.92
C VAL A 77 113.83 -2.07 39.18
N THR A 78 113.68 -3.22 38.51
CA THR A 78 112.42 -3.61 37.85
C THR A 78 111.93 -4.92 38.45
N LEU A 79 110.63 -5.02 38.73
CA LEU A 79 110.01 -6.26 39.19
C LEU A 79 110.26 -7.41 38.18
N PRO A 80 110.42 -8.66 38.67
CA PRO A 80 110.19 -9.14 40.03
C PRO A 80 111.31 -8.86 41.04
N ARG A 81 112.42 -8.22 40.64
CA ARG A 81 113.49 -7.87 41.59
C ARG A 81 113.05 -6.71 42.48
N ASN A 82 113.11 -6.88 43.80
CA ASN A 82 112.57 -5.95 44.80
C ASN A 82 113.52 -5.70 45.99
N GLU A 83 114.82 -5.91 45.78
CA GLU A 83 115.88 -5.76 46.79
C GLU A 83 117.07 -4.95 46.25
N VAL A 84 117.69 -4.13 47.11
CA VAL A 84 118.87 -3.32 46.82
C VAL A 84 119.70 -3.06 48.09
N GLU A 85 120.99 -2.78 47.93
CA GLU A 85 121.94 -2.49 49.01
C GLU A 85 122.59 -1.13 48.77
N LEU A 86 122.45 -0.22 49.74
CA LEU A 86 122.94 1.16 49.72
C LEU A 86 124.16 1.29 50.65
N ASN A 87 125.12 2.13 50.30
CA ASN A 87 126.39 2.26 51.04
C ASN A 87 126.76 3.73 51.25
N ALA A 88 127.01 4.10 52.50
CA ALA A 88 127.42 5.42 52.93
C ALA A 88 128.96 5.52 53.06
N TYR A 89 129.50 6.67 52.70
CA TYR A 89 130.94 6.99 52.79
C TYR A 89 131.14 8.35 53.44
N VAL A 90 132.10 8.45 54.37
CA VAL A 90 132.36 9.67 55.18
C VAL A 90 133.81 10.12 55.02
N VAL A 91 134.03 11.43 54.88
CA VAL A 91 135.36 12.05 54.76
C VAL A 91 135.48 13.24 55.73
N PRO A 92 136.58 13.37 56.49
CA PRO A 92 137.73 12.47 56.59
C PRO A 92 137.44 11.23 57.47
N THR A 93 138.17 10.13 57.24
CA THR A 93 138.09 8.89 58.05
C THR A 93 138.44 9.14 59.52
N PRO A 94 137.81 8.43 60.49
CA PRO A 94 137.94 8.73 61.90
C PRO A 94 139.37 8.45 62.44
N PRO A 95 139.86 9.20 63.45
CA PRO A 95 141.17 8.96 64.07
C PRO A 95 141.27 7.59 64.75
N ASN A 96 142.46 6.97 64.68
CA ASN A 96 142.75 5.63 65.22
C ASN A 96 142.20 5.42 66.64
N GLY A 97 141.16 4.58 66.77
CA GLY A 97 140.50 4.25 68.03
C GLY A 97 139.06 4.75 68.17
N THR A 98 138.53 5.47 67.17
CA THR A 98 137.14 5.95 67.13
C THR A 98 136.42 5.49 65.86
N ASN A 99 135.09 5.36 65.92
CA ASN A 99 134.21 5.11 64.77
C ASN A 99 133.15 6.21 64.70
N TYR A 100 132.69 6.55 63.50
CA TYR A 100 131.46 7.32 63.32
C TYR A 100 130.24 6.40 63.49
N ALA A 101 129.20 6.90 64.14
CA ALA A 101 127.88 6.27 64.16
C ALA A 101 127.09 6.72 62.93
N PHE A 102 126.45 5.78 62.25
CA PHE A 102 125.54 6.04 61.13
C PHE A 102 124.09 5.91 61.61
N ASP A 103 123.18 6.67 61.01
CA ASP A 103 121.74 6.46 61.13
C ASP A 103 121.04 6.76 59.80
N TRP A 104 120.28 5.79 59.29
CA TRP A 104 119.56 5.85 58.02
C TRP A 104 118.06 6.11 58.23
N SER A 105 117.59 7.24 57.72
CA SER A 105 116.19 7.66 57.68
C SER A 105 115.57 7.40 56.29
N LEU A 106 114.30 6.98 56.27
CA LEU A 106 113.47 6.93 55.07
C LEU A 106 112.64 8.22 55.03
N ILE A 107 112.84 9.04 54.00
CA ILE A 107 112.23 10.36 53.85
C ILE A 107 110.86 10.24 53.18
N THR A 108 110.82 9.58 52.02
CA THR A 108 109.60 9.38 51.23
C THR A 108 109.54 7.96 50.68
N HIS A 109 108.32 7.47 50.47
CA HIS A 109 108.05 6.13 49.95
C HIS A 109 106.69 6.06 49.24
N PRO A 110 106.43 5.02 48.41
CA PRO A 110 105.12 4.79 47.80
C PRO A 110 104.05 4.54 48.87
N LYS A 111 102.76 4.80 48.55
CA LYS A 111 101.65 4.62 49.51
C LYS A 111 101.56 3.18 50.04
N ASP A 112 101.81 2.21 49.18
CA ASP A 112 101.73 0.78 49.50
C ASP A 112 103.10 0.25 49.96
N TYR A 113 103.68 0.90 50.97
CA TYR A 113 105.02 0.58 51.48
C TYR A 113 105.02 -0.72 52.31
N SER A 114 105.77 -1.70 51.83
CA SER A 114 106.09 -2.95 52.54
C SER A 114 107.61 -3.17 52.72
N GLY A 115 108.41 -2.12 52.53
CA GLY A 115 109.87 -2.24 52.52
C GLY A 115 110.44 -2.61 53.88
N GLU A 116 111.36 -3.57 53.91
CA GLU A 116 112.15 -3.90 55.10
C GLU A 116 113.54 -3.24 54.99
N MET A 117 114.04 -2.72 56.11
CA MET A 117 115.30 -1.98 56.21
C MET A 117 116.20 -2.62 57.26
N GLU A 118 117.26 -3.30 56.82
CA GLU A 118 118.28 -3.91 57.68
C GLU A 118 119.60 -3.14 57.60
N GLY A 119 120.32 -2.98 58.73
CA GLY A 119 121.58 -2.23 58.76
C GLY A 119 121.44 -0.71 58.95
N LYS A 120 120.31 -0.23 59.48
CA LYS A 120 120.05 1.22 59.69
C LYS A 120 121.11 2.00 60.45
N HIS A 121 121.92 1.35 61.29
CA HIS A 121 122.98 2.00 62.06
C HIS A 121 124.40 1.60 61.60
N SER A 122 124.55 1.17 60.35
CA SER A 122 125.83 0.79 59.73
C SER A 122 126.07 1.52 58.41
N GLU A 123 127.32 1.48 57.93
CA GLU A 123 127.74 2.01 56.62
C GLU A 123 126.88 1.48 55.46
N THR A 124 126.29 0.29 55.61
CA THR A 124 125.49 -0.38 54.59
C THR A 124 124.04 -0.56 55.05
N LEU A 125 123.08 -0.16 54.21
CA LEU A 125 121.64 -0.35 54.39
C LEU A 125 121.11 -1.32 53.33
N LYS A 126 120.53 -2.44 53.77
CA LYS A 126 119.83 -3.40 52.90
C LYS A 126 118.34 -3.11 52.89
N LEU A 127 117.79 -3.03 51.68
CA LEU A 127 116.38 -2.82 51.39
C LEU A 127 115.82 -4.07 50.71
N SER A 128 114.70 -4.58 51.21
CA SER A 128 113.97 -5.69 50.58
C SER A 128 112.47 -5.41 50.57
N ARG A 129 111.71 -6.24 49.82
CA ARG A 129 110.24 -6.11 49.66
C ARG A 129 109.76 -4.75 49.16
N LEU A 130 110.54 -4.13 48.27
CA LEU A 130 110.17 -2.87 47.63
C LEU A 130 109.00 -3.05 46.64
N THR A 131 108.01 -2.17 46.71
CA THR A 131 106.87 -2.04 45.79
C THR A 131 107.15 -0.97 44.73
N VAL A 132 106.36 -0.93 43.65
CA VAL A 132 106.55 0.00 42.53
C VAL A 132 106.45 1.46 43.00
N GLY A 133 107.45 2.28 42.65
CA GLY A 133 107.49 3.71 42.97
C GLY A 133 108.87 4.21 43.40
N LEU A 134 108.91 5.42 43.94
CA LEU A 134 110.12 6.13 44.37
C LEU A 134 110.26 6.08 45.90
N TYR A 135 111.49 5.84 46.35
CA TYR A 135 111.91 5.87 47.75
C TYR A 135 113.09 6.84 47.87
N GLU A 136 113.12 7.64 48.93
CA GLU A 136 114.20 8.60 49.20
C GLU A 136 114.74 8.37 50.60
N PHE A 137 116.06 8.24 50.72
CA PHE A 137 116.76 7.92 51.96
C PHE A 137 117.79 9.00 52.28
N GLU A 138 117.96 9.23 53.58
CA GLU A 138 118.98 10.08 54.16
C GLU A 138 119.84 9.23 55.10
N VAL A 139 121.13 9.52 55.15
CA VAL A 139 122.05 8.94 56.13
C VAL A 139 122.78 10.07 56.84
N THR A 140 122.73 10.04 58.16
CA THR A 140 123.52 10.94 59.01
C THR A 140 124.72 10.17 59.56
N ALA A 141 125.88 10.84 59.66
CA ALA A 141 127.05 10.30 60.33
C ALA A 141 127.50 11.27 61.43
N ASN A 142 127.75 10.74 62.63
CA ASN A 142 128.10 11.53 63.82
C ASN A 142 129.23 10.86 64.62
N GLY A 143 130.24 11.63 65.02
CA GLY A 143 131.26 11.19 65.96
C GLY A 143 132.38 12.22 66.15
N ASP A 144 133.10 12.09 67.26
CA ASP A 144 134.28 12.90 67.62
C ASP A 144 134.07 14.43 67.55
N GLY A 145 132.85 14.88 67.87
CA GLY A 145 132.47 16.30 67.81
C GLY A 145 132.26 16.82 66.39
N ALA A 146 131.84 15.95 65.47
CA ALA A 146 131.51 16.29 64.09
C ALA A 146 130.29 15.53 63.54
N GLN A 147 129.53 16.16 62.63
CA GLN A 147 128.32 15.61 62.02
C GLN A 147 128.23 15.97 60.52
N GLY A 148 127.56 15.12 59.73
CA GLY A 148 127.18 15.38 58.34
C GLY A 148 126.06 14.47 57.85
N GLU A 149 125.51 14.76 56.67
CA GLU A 149 124.35 14.08 56.08
C GLU A 149 124.51 13.84 54.56
N GLY A 150 123.80 12.84 54.01
CA GLY A 150 123.80 12.55 52.58
C GLY A 150 122.54 11.80 52.11
N TYR A 151 122.19 11.95 50.83
CA TYR A 151 120.88 11.54 50.28
C TYR A 151 121.01 10.54 49.11
N VAL A 152 120.10 9.57 49.01
CA VAL A 152 120.05 8.59 47.90
C VAL A 152 118.63 8.10 47.60
N ASN A 153 118.31 7.90 46.32
CA ASN A 153 116.97 7.51 45.89
C ASN A 153 116.94 6.08 45.30
N VAL A 154 115.83 5.37 45.46
CA VAL A 154 115.59 4.06 44.85
C VAL A 154 114.27 4.08 44.08
N THR A 155 114.27 3.66 42.81
CA THR A 155 113.07 3.61 41.96
C THR A 155 112.77 2.19 41.53
N VAL A 156 111.55 1.71 41.77
CA VAL A 156 111.08 0.38 41.36
C VAL A 156 110.06 0.50 40.22
N LYS A 157 110.31 -0.21 39.10
CA LYS A 157 109.46 -0.26 37.90
C LYS A 157 108.62 -1.55 37.82
N PRO A 158 107.42 -1.51 37.21
CA PRO A 158 106.55 -2.70 37.06
C PRO A 158 107.08 -3.69 36.02
N GLU A 159 106.51 -4.90 36.00
CA GLU A 159 106.87 -5.99 35.08
C GLU A 159 106.30 -5.76 33.64
N PRO A 160 106.99 -6.19 32.56
CA PRO A 160 106.49 -6.05 31.19
C PRO A 160 105.26 -6.92 30.87
N ARG A 161 104.27 -6.36 30.15
CA ARG A 161 103.10 -7.09 29.61
C ARG A 161 103.50 -8.07 28.49
N VAL A 162 102.79 -9.20 28.42
CA VAL A 162 102.85 -10.17 27.31
C VAL A 162 101.47 -10.18 26.62
N ASN A 163 101.42 -9.83 25.33
CA ASN A 163 100.18 -9.74 24.55
C ASN A 163 99.59 -11.12 24.18
N LYS A 164 98.26 -11.21 24.04
CA LYS A 164 97.56 -12.36 23.44
C LYS A 164 96.71 -11.88 22.26
N PRO A 165 96.59 -12.66 21.17
CA PRO A 165 95.78 -12.26 20.04
C PRO A 165 94.29 -12.21 20.37
N PRO A 166 93.51 -11.39 19.65
CA PRO A 166 92.07 -11.22 19.90
C PRO A 166 91.28 -12.48 19.54
N VAL A 167 90.01 -12.53 19.95
CA VAL A 167 89.06 -13.60 19.63
C VAL A 167 87.87 -13.01 18.90
N ALA A 168 87.72 -13.37 17.62
CA ALA A 168 86.64 -12.91 16.78
C ALA A 168 85.33 -13.64 17.13
N ILE A 169 84.31 -12.90 17.54
CA ILE A 169 82.99 -13.43 17.90
C ILE A 169 81.93 -12.76 17.03
N VAL A 170 81.15 -13.57 16.32
CA VAL A 170 80.01 -13.11 15.50
C VAL A 170 78.71 -13.70 16.00
N SER A 171 77.68 -12.85 16.03
CA SER A 171 76.32 -13.18 16.44
C SER A 171 75.31 -12.58 15.45
N PRO A 172 74.44 -13.38 14.80
CA PRO A 172 74.41 -14.85 14.82
C PRO A 172 75.45 -15.48 13.89
N LYS A 173 75.85 -16.73 14.16
CA LYS A 173 76.71 -17.54 13.25
C LYS A 173 75.97 -18.07 12.02
N PHE A 174 74.66 -18.30 12.16
CA PHE A 174 73.75 -18.67 11.08
C PHE A 174 72.48 -17.83 11.22
N GLN A 175 72.07 -17.20 10.14
CA GLN A 175 70.81 -16.46 10.03
C GLN A 175 70.02 -16.99 8.82
N GLU A 176 68.71 -17.07 8.98
CA GLU A 176 67.78 -17.35 7.88
C GLU A 176 66.76 -16.22 7.80
N ILE A 177 66.48 -15.73 6.59
CA ILE A 177 65.41 -14.77 6.30
C ILE A 177 64.68 -15.20 5.03
N SER A 178 63.43 -14.78 4.89
CA SER A 178 62.64 -14.99 3.66
C SER A 178 62.20 -13.64 3.11
N LEU A 179 62.17 -13.50 1.79
CA LEU A 179 61.52 -12.35 1.14
C LEU A 179 60.06 -12.23 1.63
N PRO A 180 59.53 -11.01 1.83
CA PRO A 180 60.08 -9.71 1.42
C PRO A 180 61.18 -9.12 2.34
N THR A 181 61.59 -9.82 3.40
CA THR A 181 62.68 -9.35 4.28
C THR A 181 64.03 -9.40 3.54
N SER A 182 64.48 -8.26 3.02
CA SER A 182 65.73 -8.14 2.24
C SER A 182 66.88 -7.45 2.98
N SER A 183 66.79 -7.34 4.31
CA SER A 183 67.82 -6.72 5.16
C SER A 183 67.97 -7.47 6.49
N THR A 184 69.19 -7.55 7.00
CA THR A 184 69.51 -8.13 8.31
C THR A 184 70.82 -7.56 8.84
N VAL A 185 71.21 -7.93 10.06
CA VAL A 185 72.48 -7.51 10.67
C VAL A 185 73.27 -8.70 11.19
N ILE A 186 74.59 -8.58 11.23
CA ILE A 186 75.49 -9.54 11.89
C ILE A 186 76.42 -8.73 12.81
N ASP A 187 76.38 -9.03 14.10
CA ASP A 187 77.10 -8.30 15.14
C ASP A 187 78.45 -8.97 15.45
N GLY A 188 79.53 -8.19 15.33
CA GLY A 188 80.91 -8.55 15.67
C GLY A 188 81.47 -7.81 16.90
N SER A 189 80.65 -6.97 17.55
CA SER A 189 81.03 -6.15 18.72
C SER A 189 81.41 -6.99 19.95
N GLN A 190 80.95 -8.24 20.01
CA GLN A 190 81.26 -9.19 21.08
C GLN A 190 82.66 -9.79 20.98
N SER A 191 83.47 -9.39 19.99
CA SER A 191 84.87 -9.84 19.87
C SER A 191 85.72 -9.30 21.02
N THR A 192 86.52 -10.16 21.64
CA THR A 192 87.24 -9.86 22.89
C THR A 192 88.75 -9.91 22.71
N ASP A 193 89.47 -9.11 23.48
CA ASP A 193 90.93 -9.04 23.52
C ASP A 193 91.43 -8.86 24.97
N ASP A 194 92.73 -8.98 25.24
CA ASP A 194 93.29 -8.71 26.58
C ASP A 194 93.90 -7.31 26.78
N ASP A 195 93.96 -6.46 25.73
CA ASP A 195 93.82 -5.00 25.85
C ASP A 195 92.50 -4.53 25.23
N LYS A 196 92.42 -4.46 23.90
CA LYS A 196 91.25 -3.98 23.14
C LYS A 196 91.32 -4.34 21.66
N VAL A 197 90.16 -4.59 21.07
CA VAL A 197 89.98 -4.63 19.61
C VAL A 197 89.95 -3.18 19.08
N VAL A 198 90.77 -2.89 18.08
CA VAL A 198 90.89 -1.55 17.46
C VAL A 198 90.30 -1.48 16.04
N ALA A 199 90.12 -2.62 15.36
CA ALA A 199 89.54 -2.67 14.02
C ALA A 199 88.70 -3.93 13.81
N TRP A 200 87.66 -3.78 12.98
CA TRP A 200 86.82 -4.85 12.45
C TRP A 200 86.91 -4.77 10.91
N LEU A 201 86.93 -5.90 10.24
CA LEU A 201 86.87 -5.99 8.78
C LEU A 201 85.95 -7.14 8.38
N TRP A 202 84.88 -6.81 7.67
CA TRP A 202 83.95 -7.76 7.08
C TRP A 202 84.21 -7.94 5.60
N GLU A 203 84.17 -9.19 5.14
CA GLU A 203 84.33 -9.56 3.73
C GLU A 203 83.32 -10.64 3.33
N GLU A 204 82.63 -10.45 2.21
CA GLU A 204 81.80 -11.49 1.60
C GLU A 204 82.65 -12.54 0.86
N VAL A 205 82.83 -13.68 1.52
CA VAL A 205 83.55 -14.85 1.01
C VAL A 205 82.75 -15.52 -0.12
N LYS A 206 81.43 -15.62 0.04
CA LYS A 206 80.53 -16.31 -0.88
C LYS A 206 79.15 -15.66 -0.87
N GLY A 207 78.51 -15.59 -2.03
CA GLY A 207 77.14 -15.10 -2.20
C GLY A 207 76.64 -15.30 -3.63
N PRO A 208 75.37 -14.96 -3.92
CA PRO A 208 74.84 -14.81 -5.28
C PRO A 208 75.66 -13.80 -6.10
N LEU A 209 75.64 -13.94 -7.44
CA LEU A 209 76.27 -12.99 -8.34
C LEU A 209 75.57 -11.63 -8.25
N ARG A 210 76.37 -10.58 -8.01
CA ARG A 210 75.93 -9.18 -7.88
C ARG A 210 77.06 -8.23 -8.21
N GLU A 211 76.71 -6.98 -8.52
CA GLU A 211 77.65 -5.95 -8.96
C GLU A 211 78.62 -5.53 -7.84
N GLU A 212 78.14 -5.49 -6.59
CA GLU A 212 78.92 -5.07 -5.42
C GLU A 212 78.92 -6.17 -4.34
N LYS A 213 80.12 -6.63 -3.97
CA LYS A 213 80.32 -7.47 -2.77
C LYS A 213 80.25 -6.61 -1.51
N VAL A 214 79.77 -7.18 -0.40
CA VAL A 214 79.84 -6.44 0.88
C VAL A 214 81.25 -6.47 1.44
N SER A 215 81.76 -5.28 1.76
CA SER A 215 82.84 -5.09 2.71
C SER A 215 82.49 -3.92 3.63
N ALA A 216 82.85 -4.02 4.91
CA ALA A 216 82.60 -2.99 5.92
C ALA A 216 83.63 -3.06 7.04
N ASP A 217 83.97 -1.93 7.63
CA ASP A 217 84.99 -1.74 8.67
C ASP A 217 84.40 -1.50 10.08
N THR A 218 83.12 -1.85 10.25
CA THR A 218 82.33 -1.55 11.46
C THR A 218 82.09 -2.79 12.33
N ALA A 219 81.88 -2.57 13.63
CA ALA A 219 81.61 -3.65 14.57
C ALA A 219 80.29 -4.40 14.30
N VAL A 220 79.33 -3.80 13.58
CA VAL A 220 78.05 -4.42 13.20
C VAL A 220 77.84 -4.32 11.70
N LEU A 221 77.83 -5.46 11.02
CA LEU A 221 77.59 -5.55 9.58
C LEU A 221 76.10 -5.37 9.28
N THR A 222 75.74 -4.29 8.59
CA THR A 222 74.38 -4.06 8.09
C THR A 222 74.23 -4.55 6.65
N LEU A 223 73.35 -5.51 6.41
CA LEU A 223 73.07 -6.08 5.10
C LEU A 223 71.72 -5.57 4.58
N THR A 224 71.66 -5.11 3.33
CA THR A 224 70.43 -4.64 2.66
C THR A 224 70.38 -5.10 1.21
N LYS A 225 69.20 -5.00 0.57
CA LYS A 225 68.94 -5.41 -0.82
C LYS A 225 69.35 -6.87 -1.12
N LEU A 226 69.20 -7.75 -0.13
CA LEU A 226 69.54 -9.16 -0.26
C LEU A 226 68.60 -9.86 -1.24
N VAL A 227 69.18 -10.61 -2.19
CA VAL A 227 68.47 -11.48 -3.14
C VAL A 227 68.49 -12.94 -2.67
N PRO A 228 67.56 -13.80 -3.12
CA PRO A 228 67.51 -15.20 -2.69
C PRO A 228 68.80 -15.98 -2.97
N GLY A 229 69.28 -16.72 -1.97
CA GLY A 229 70.51 -17.49 -2.02
C GLY A 229 71.26 -17.55 -0.69
N ASN A 230 72.43 -18.18 -0.70
CA ASN A 230 73.26 -18.40 0.48
C ASN A 230 74.51 -17.52 0.45
N TYR A 231 74.72 -16.77 1.53
CA TYR A 231 75.83 -15.85 1.74
C TYR A 231 76.75 -16.36 2.86
N THR A 232 78.01 -15.97 2.82
CA THR A 232 79.02 -16.26 3.85
C THR A 232 79.92 -15.04 4.00
N PHE A 233 79.97 -14.51 5.22
CA PHE A 233 80.76 -13.33 5.59
C PHE A 233 81.86 -13.74 6.57
N SER A 234 83.07 -13.27 6.35
CA SER A 234 84.18 -13.39 7.28
C SER A 234 84.31 -12.07 8.05
N LEU A 235 84.40 -12.14 9.38
CA LEU A 235 84.86 -11.05 10.22
C LEU A 235 86.33 -11.32 10.57
N THR A 236 87.18 -10.32 10.41
CA THR A 236 88.54 -10.26 10.97
C THR A 236 88.60 -9.10 11.96
N VAL A 237 89.16 -9.33 13.14
CA VAL A 237 89.41 -8.30 14.16
C VAL A 237 90.89 -8.16 14.44
N THR A 238 91.31 -6.95 14.82
CA THR A 238 92.72 -6.60 15.11
C THR A 238 92.84 -5.97 16.50
N ASP A 239 93.86 -6.35 17.28
CA ASP A 239 94.20 -5.75 18.58
C ASP A 239 95.10 -4.49 18.44
N SER A 240 95.43 -3.87 19.57
CA SER A 240 96.32 -2.69 19.62
C SER A 240 97.78 -2.95 19.23
N ASP A 241 98.24 -4.20 19.32
CA ASP A 241 99.60 -4.63 19.00
C ASP A 241 99.72 -5.15 17.54
N GLY A 242 98.60 -5.21 16.81
CA GLY A 242 98.50 -5.63 15.41
C GLY A 242 98.24 -7.12 15.19
N ALA A 243 97.95 -7.91 16.24
CA ALA A 243 97.57 -9.30 16.08
C ALA A 243 96.10 -9.42 15.63
N THR A 244 95.80 -10.45 14.85
CA THR A 244 94.49 -10.61 14.19
C THR A 244 93.86 -11.98 14.43
N ASN A 245 92.53 -12.02 14.46
CA ASN A 245 91.76 -13.26 14.49
C ASN A 245 90.52 -13.15 13.61
N SER A 246 90.05 -14.27 13.04
CA SER A 246 88.93 -14.28 12.10
C SER A 246 87.93 -15.41 12.36
N THR A 247 86.67 -15.15 12.02
CA THR A 247 85.53 -16.05 12.19
C THR A 247 84.51 -15.82 11.08
N GLN A 248 83.56 -16.74 10.87
CA GLN A 248 82.59 -16.67 9.78
C GLN A 248 81.15 -16.73 10.26
N ALA A 249 80.28 -16.00 9.56
CA ALA A 249 78.83 -16.06 9.68
C ALA A 249 78.19 -16.43 8.32
N THR A 250 77.06 -17.13 8.38
CA THR A 250 76.32 -17.61 7.21
C THR A 250 74.89 -17.10 7.22
N LEU A 251 74.37 -16.78 6.04
CA LEU A 251 73.04 -16.21 5.87
C LEU A 251 72.33 -16.90 4.70
N SER A 252 71.15 -17.46 4.95
CA SER A 252 70.26 -17.98 3.90
C SER A 252 69.10 -17.02 3.67
N VAL A 253 68.82 -16.72 2.39
CA VAL A 253 67.73 -15.84 1.94
C VAL A 253 66.79 -16.67 1.07
N ASN A 254 65.63 -17.02 1.60
CA ASN A 254 64.62 -17.79 0.89
C ASN A 254 63.77 -16.88 -0.02
N LYS A 255 63.24 -17.46 -1.10
CA LYS A 255 62.20 -16.81 -1.92
C LYS A 255 60.94 -16.60 -1.07
N ALA A 256 60.11 -15.64 -1.49
CA ALA A 256 58.74 -15.54 -0.98
C ALA A 256 58.00 -16.84 -1.30
N LYS A 257 57.10 -17.24 -0.39
CA LYS A 257 56.23 -18.38 -0.60
C LYS A 257 54.95 -17.89 -1.26
N ASP A 258 54.70 -18.40 -2.44
CA ASP A 258 53.47 -18.24 -3.22
C ASP A 258 52.41 -19.20 -2.70
N TYR A 259 51.15 -18.79 -2.66
CA TYR A 259 50.02 -19.64 -2.25
C TYR A 259 49.06 -19.81 -3.43
N GLN A 260 48.27 -20.89 -3.43
CA GLN A 260 47.25 -21.07 -4.46
C GLN A 260 46.12 -20.06 -4.29
N PRO A 261 45.46 -19.63 -5.39
CA PRO A 261 44.31 -18.76 -5.30
C PRO A 261 43.13 -19.46 -4.63
N VAL A 262 42.16 -18.66 -4.18
CA VAL A 262 40.90 -19.14 -3.58
C VAL A 262 39.72 -18.69 -4.45
N ALA A 263 39.01 -19.65 -5.03
CA ALA A 263 37.83 -19.41 -5.85
C ALA A 263 36.59 -19.14 -4.98
N ASN A 264 35.78 -18.16 -5.36
CA ASN A 264 34.48 -17.91 -4.75
C ASN A 264 33.44 -17.55 -5.82
N ALA A 265 32.54 -18.49 -6.12
CA ALA A 265 31.48 -18.34 -7.11
C ALA A 265 30.21 -17.62 -6.58
N GLY A 266 30.21 -17.21 -5.31
CA GLY A 266 29.06 -16.68 -4.60
C GLY A 266 28.10 -17.76 -4.06
N PRO A 267 27.10 -17.37 -3.27
CA PRO A 267 26.11 -18.30 -2.72
C PRO A 267 25.09 -18.75 -3.76
N ASN A 268 24.49 -19.92 -3.55
CA ASN A 268 23.39 -20.44 -4.37
C ASN A 268 22.24 -19.43 -4.48
N GLN A 269 21.62 -19.38 -5.67
CA GLN A 269 20.59 -18.43 -6.03
C GLN A 269 19.27 -19.16 -6.34
N VAL A 270 18.16 -18.48 -6.10
CA VAL A 270 16.83 -18.91 -6.55
C VAL A 270 16.22 -17.78 -7.37
N ILE A 271 15.76 -18.11 -8.57
CA ILE A 271 14.95 -17.21 -9.41
C ILE A 271 13.64 -17.91 -9.72
N GLN A 272 12.59 -17.13 -9.92
CA GLN A 272 11.27 -17.63 -10.27
C GLN A 272 10.87 -17.04 -11.62
N LEU A 273 10.33 -17.88 -12.51
CA LEU A 273 9.76 -17.40 -13.76
C LEU A 273 8.68 -16.32 -13.49
N PRO A 274 8.49 -15.33 -14.38
CA PRO A 274 9.08 -15.21 -15.71
C PRO A 274 10.52 -14.65 -15.73
N ARG A 275 11.14 -14.37 -14.56
CA ARG A 275 12.55 -13.96 -14.50
C ARG A 275 13.48 -15.13 -14.84
N ASN A 276 13.92 -15.18 -16.09
CA ASN A 276 14.80 -16.21 -16.65
C ASN A 276 16.28 -15.77 -16.78
N SER A 277 16.70 -14.77 -16.00
CA SER A 277 18.04 -14.20 -16.04
C SER A 277 18.57 -13.76 -14.67
N ILE A 278 19.89 -13.91 -14.50
CA ILE A 278 20.63 -13.57 -13.28
C ILE A 278 22.09 -13.20 -13.62
N THR A 279 22.75 -12.52 -12.71
CA THR A 279 24.19 -12.25 -12.76
C THR A 279 24.87 -12.88 -11.55
N LEU A 280 25.91 -13.66 -11.80
CA LEU A 280 26.75 -14.30 -10.80
C LEU A 280 28.09 -13.56 -10.71
N TYR A 281 28.66 -13.50 -9.50
CA TYR A 281 29.83 -12.69 -9.20
C TYR A 281 30.95 -13.55 -8.62
N GLY A 282 32.06 -13.62 -9.35
CA GLY A 282 33.31 -14.27 -8.94
C GLY A 282 34.34 -13.30 -8.35
N ASN A 283 33.98 -12.03 -8.20
CA ASN A 283 34.89 -10.96 -7.75
C ASN A 283 35.32 -11.04 -6.27
N GLN A 284 34.84 -12.06 -5.54
CA GLN A 284 35.29 -12.37 -4.18
C GLN A 284 36.38 -13.46 -4.16
N SER A 285 36.76 -14.01 -5.32
CA SER A 285 37.97 -14.84 -5.42
C SER A 285 39.20 -13.99 -5.14
N ALA A 286 40.19 -14.55 -4.44
CA ALA A 286 41.34 -13.82 -3.94
C ALA A 286 42.64 -14.63 -4.09
N ASP A 287 43.75 -13.89 -4.10
CA ASP A 287 45.12 -14.37 -4.26
C ASP A 287 46.04 -13.50 -3.37
N ASP A 288 47.23 -13.99 -3.00
CA ASP A 288 48.15 -13.26 -2.13
C ASP A 288 49.16 -12.36 -2.87
N HIS A 289 49.40 -12.58 -4.17
CA HIS A 289 50.39 -11.80 -4.94
C HIS A 289 49.91 -11.27 -6.30
N ASP A 290 48.90 -11.87 -6.95
CA ASP A 290 48.65 -11.68 -8.38
C ASP A 290 47.21 -11.34 -8.83
N SER A 291 47.10 -10.90 -10.09
CA SER A 291 45.84 -10.69 -10.78
C SER A 291 45.25 -12.01 -11.30
N LEU A 292 44.06 -12.37 -10.84
CA LEU A 292 43.36 -13.58 -11.27
C LEU A 292 42.79 -13.49 -12.69
N SER A 293 42.96 -14.60 -13.43
CA SER A 293 42.13 -14.91 -14.59
C SER A 293 40.94 -15.79 -14.16
N TYR A 294 39.81 -15.65 -14.87
CA TYR A 294 38.53 -16.29 -14.54
C TYR A 294 38.06 -17.14 -15.72
N GLU A 295 37.50 -18.32 -15.46
CA GLU A 295 36.77 -19.11 -16.46
C GLU A 295 35.53 -19.75 -15.83
N TRP A 296 34.36 -19.46 -16.42
CA TRP A 296 33.08 -20.02 -16.01
C TRP A 296 32.61 -21.09 -16.99
N SER A 297 32.10 -22.19 -16.46
CA SER A 297 31.53 -23.30 -17.22
C SER A 297 30.23 -23.80 -16.59
N LEU A 298 29.37 -24.41 -17.41
CA LEU A 298 28.23 -25.19 -16.92
C LEU A 298 28.74 -26.53 -16.39
N SER A 299 28.44 -26.86 -15.14
CA SER A 299 28.88 -28.11 -14.51
C SER A 299 28.30 -29.34 -15.23
N PRO A 300 29.01 -30.48 -15.30
CA PRO A 300 28.48 -31.73 -15.84
C PRO A 300 27.13 -32.17 -15.23
N ALA A 301 26.84 -31.73 -14.00
CA ALA A 301 25.55 -31.97 -13.33
C ALA A 301 24.34 -31.33 -14.05
N SER A 302 24.55 -30.32 -14.89
CA SER A 302 23.50 -29.61 -15.63
C SER A 302 23.69 -29.70 -17.15
N LYS A 303 24.43 -30.70 -17.64
CA LYS A 303 24.85 -30.84 -19.05
C LYS A 303 23.71 -30.78 -20.08
N ASP A 304 22.52 -31.27 -19.74
CA ASP A 304 21.36 -31.31 -20.64
C ASP A 304 20.49 -30.03 -20.57
N LYS A 305 20.90 -29.03 -19.78
CA LYS A 305 20.21 -27.74 -19.66
C LYS A 305 20.74 -26.71 -20.65
N VAL A 306 19.85 -26.00 -21.31
CA VAL A 306 20.18 -24.85 -22.16
C VAL A 306 20.19 -23.57 -21.32
N VAL A 307 21.23 -22.76 -21.49
CA VAL A 307 21.40 -21.42 -20.91
C VAL A 307 22.35 -20.61 -21.79
N GLU A 308 22.07 -19.31 -21.93
CA GLU A 308 22.99 -18.37 -22.55
C GLU A 308 23.96 -17.81 -21.49
N MET A 309 25.26 -17.84 -21.79
CA MET A 309 26.31 -17.39 -20.87
C MET A 309 27.12 -16.26 -21.51
N GLN A 310 27.15 -15.09 -20.88
CA GLN A 310 27.97 -13.94 -21.28
C GLN A 310 28.95 -13.54 -20.17
N GLY A 311 30.15 -13.07 -20.54
CA GLY A 311 31.19 -12.71 -19.56
C GLY A 311 31.95 -13.90 -18.97
N VAL A 312 31.92 -15.07 -19.63
CA VAL A 312 32.52 -16.34 -19.13
C VAL A 312 34.00 -16.29 -18.76
N ARG A 313 34.77 -15.29 -19.22
CA ARG A 313 36.18 -15.06 -18.87
C ARG A 313 36.41 -13.82 -18.01
N THR A 314 35.43 -13.48 -17.19
CA THR A 314 35.43 -12.27 -16.36
C THR A 314 34.90 -12.61 -14.95
N PRO A 315 35.15 -11.76 -13.94
CA PRO A 315 34.57 -11.94 -12.60
C PRO A 315 33.03 -11.75 -12.55
N ILE A 316 32.35 -11.47 -13.67
CA ILE A 316 30.90 -11.24 -13.74
C ILE A 316 30.31 -12.12 -14.85
N LEU A 317 29.57 -13.16 -14.46
CA LEU A 317 28.87 -14.05 -15.39
C LEU A 317 27.41 -13.62 -15.51
N GLN A 318 26.96 -13.30 -16.71
CA GLN A 318 25.56 -13.01 -17.01
C GLN A 318 24.89 -14.21 -17.65
N LEU A 319 23.71 -14.57 -17.13
CA LEU A 319 22.93 -15.74 -17.54
C LEU A 319 21.56 -15.29 -18.05
N SER A 320 21.15 -15.80 -19.22
CA SER A 320 19.84 -15.55 -19.84
C SER A 320 19.23 -16.83 -20.45
N ALA A 321 17.96 -16.73 -20.85
CA ALA A 321 17.18 -17.80 -21.46
C ALA A 321 17.06 -19.09 -20.60
N MET A 322 17.13 -18.97 -19.27
CA MET A 322 17.02 -20.11 -18.37
C MET A 322 15.58 -20.67 -18.33
N GLN A 323 15.45 -21.99 -18.28
CA GLN A 323 14.17 -22.71 -18.14
C GLN A 323 14.02 -23.28 -16.73
N GLU A 324 12.89 -23.90 -16.41
CA GLU A 324 12.65 -24.50 -15.09
C GLU A 324 13.72 -25.57 -14.71
N GLY A 325 14.10 -25.59 -13.43
CA GLY A 325 15.01 -26.55 -12.80
C GLY A 325 16.38 -25.99 -12.45
N ASP A 326 17.29 -26.90 -12.10
CA ASP A 326 18.52 -26.55 -11.39
C ASP A 326 19.75 -26.49 -12.32
N TYR A 327 20.48 -25.38 -12.24
CA TYR A 327 21.70 -25.11 -13.00
C TYR A 327 22.88 -24.95 -12.07
N THR A 328 23.88 -25.83 -12.16
CA THR A 328 25.14 -25.68 -11.42
C THR A 328 26.22 -25.13 -12.33
N PHE A 329 26.80 -23.99 -11.95
CA PHE A 329 27.92 -23.35 -12.63
C PHE A 329 29.20 -23.56 -11.84
N GLN A 330 30.32 -23.72 -12.55
CA GLN A 330 31.64 -23.83 -11.97
C GLN A 330 32.50 -22.64 -12.41
N LEU A 331 33.05 -21.92 -11.44
CA LEU A 331 34.10 -20.93 -11.62
C LEU A 331 35.45 -21.59 -11.36
N THR A 332 36.37 -21.47 -12.31
CA THR A 332 37.80 -21.72 -12.13
C THR A 332 38.52 -20.38 -12.10
N VAL A 333 39.45 -20.20 -11.17
CA VAL A 333 40.38 -19.06 -11.18
C VAL A 333 41.82 -19.55 -11.35
N THR A 334 42.67 -18.73 -11.97
CA THR A 334 44.10 -19.04 -12.15
C THR A 334 44.93 -17.79 -11.90
N ASP A 335 45.96 -17.91 -11.08
CA ASP A 335 46.95 -16.85 -10.77
C ASP A 335 47.95 -16.64 -11.93
N SER A 336 49.03 -15.86 -11.71
CA SER A 336 50.07 -15.68 -12.74
C SER A 336 51.10 -16.83 -12.79
N ALA A 337 51.25 -17.59 -11.70
CA ALA A 337 52.12 -18.76 -11.59
C ALA A 337 51.54 -20.03 -12.28
N GLY A 338 50.24 -20.03 -12.58
CA GLY A 338 49.50 -21.15 -13.16
C GLY A 338 48.81 -22.07 -12.12
N GLN A 339 48.73 -21.70 -10.85
CA GLN A 339 47.97 -22.42 -9.84
C GLN A 339 46.47 -22.16 -10.01
N GLN A 340 45.63 -23.15 -9.70
CA GLN A 340 44.19 -23.10 -9.93
C GLN A 340 43.38 -23.52 -8.71
N ASP A 341 42.21 -22.89 -8.55
CA ASP A 341 41.16 -23.34 -7.63
C ASP A 341 39.78 -23.22 -8.29
N THR A 342 38.80 -23.97 -7.78
CA THR A 342 37.46 -24.06 -8.36
C THR A 342 36.35 -23.97 -7.32
N ALA A 343 35.34 -23.14 -7.59
CA ALA A 343 34.12 -23.02 -6.78
C ALA A 343 32.86 -23.29 -7.63
N GLN A 344 31.80 -23.78 -6.99
CA GLN A 344 30.51 -24.04 -7.64
C GLN A 344 29.38 -23.21 -7.03
N VAL A 345 28.40 -22.86 -7.86
CA VAL A 345 27.18 -22.14 -7.46
C VAL A 345 25.99 -22.70 -8.22
N THR A 346 24.90 -22.98 -7.50
CA THR A 346 23.65 -23.49 -8.09
C THR A 346 22.62 -22.36 -8.20
N VAL A 347 21.99 -22.24 -9.37
CA VAL A 347 20.83 -21.39 -9.64
C VAL A 347 19.61 -22.31 -9.82
N ILE A 348 18.65 -22.19 -8.93
CA ILE A 348 17.37 -22.91 -8.97
C ILE A 348 16.35 -22.02 -9.69
N VAL A 349 15.81 -22.48 -10.82
CA VAL A 349 14.76 -21.77 -11.56
C VAL A 349 13.41 -22.41 -11.25
N GLN A 350 12.63 -21.75 -10.40
CA GLN A 350 11.31 -22.23 -10.00
C GLN A 350 10.24 -21.85 -11.04
N PRO A 351 9.20 -22.68 -11.22
CA PRO A 351 8.05 -22.30 -12.03
C PRO A 351 7.39 -21.06 -11.45
N GLU A 352 6.84 -20.23 -12.34
CA GLU A 352 6.06 -19.05 -11.96
C GLU A 352 4.85 -19.48 -11.12
N ASN A 353 4.67 -18.83 -9.97
CA ASN A 353 3.56 -19.08 -9.05
C ASN A 353 2.24 -18.69 -9.71
N ASN A 354 1.25 -19.57 -9.62
CA ASN A 354 -0.07 -19.35 -10.22
C ASN A 354 -1.10 -20.06 -9.34
N LYS A 355 -2.09 -19.32 -8.85
CA LYS A 355 -3.18 -19.89 -8.04
C LYS A 355 -4.40 -20.12 -8.94
N PRO A 356 -5.37 -20.94 -8.51
CA PRO A 356 -6.65 -20.96 -9.19
C PRO A 356 -7.32 -19.57 -9.10
N PRO A 357 -8.09 -19.17 -10.11
CA PRO A 357 -8.89 -17.96 -10.06
C PRO A 357 -9.94 -18.03 -8.93
N VAL A 358 -10.56 -16.89 -8.63
CA VAL A 358 -11.68 -16.76 -7.70
C VAL A 358 -12.89 -16.29 -8.50
N ALA A 359 -13.89 -17.16 -8.63
CA ALA A 359 -15.19 -16.81 -9.18
C ALA A 359 -15.97 -15.90 -8.21
N ASP A 360 -16.62 -14.87 -8.74
CA ASP A 360 -17.70 -14.11 -8.10
C ASP A 360 -18.83 -14.04 -9.12
N ALA A 361 -19.96 -14.70 -8.86
CA ALA A 361 -21.13 -14.75 -9.74
C ALA A 361 -22.11 -13.57 -9.50
N GLY A 362 -21.81 -12.69 -8.54
CA GLY A 362 -22.65 -11.58 -8.13
C GLY A 362 -23.81 -11.98 -7.19
N PRO A 363 -24.55 -10.97 -6.68
CA PRO A 363 -25.62 -11.18 -5.71
C PRO A 363 -26.89 -11.80 -6.34
N GLU A 364 -27.69 -12.48 -5.51
CA GLU A 364 -29.04 -12.95 -5.86
C GLU A 364 -29.91 -11.82 -6.41
N LYS A 365 -30.72 -12.12 -7.43
CA LYS A 365 -31.58 -11.17 -8.12
C LYS A 365 -33.04 -11.58 -8.00
N GLU A 366 -33.91 -10.61 -7.72
CA GLU A 366 -35.36 -10.78 -7.85
C GLU A 366 -35.88 -9.97 -9.05
N LEU A 367 -36.80 -10.57 -9.81
CA LEU A 367 -37.50 -9.98 -10.94
C LEU A 367 -39.01 -10.12 -10.74
N THR A 368 -39.77 -9.22 -11.35
CA THR A 368 -41.23 -9.30 -11.43
C THR A 368 -41.62 -9.19 -12.89
N LEU A 369 -42.49 -10.10 -13.35
CA LEU A 369 -43.06 -10.01 -14.69
C LEU A 369 -43.78 -8.65 -14.88
N PRO A 370 -43.76 -8.04 -16.08
CA PRO A 370 -43.33 -8.60 -17.37
C PRO A 370 -41.82 -8.55 -17.66
N VAL A 371 -40.95 -8.25 -16.69
CA VAL A 371 -39.49 -8.27 -16.89
C VAL A 371 -38.96 -9.71 -16.94
N ASP A 372 -38.81 -10.25 -18.16
CA ASP A 372 -38.42 -11.63 -18.47
C ASP A 372 -36.90 -11.87 -18.59
N ARG A 373 -36.08 -10.87 -18.24
CA ARG A 373 -34.65 -10.83 -18.52
C ARG A 373 -33.83 -10.14 -17.45
N THR A 374 -32.59 -10.59 -17.27
CA THR A 374 -31.58 -9.91 -16.45
C THR A 374 -30.18 -10.22 -16.96
N THR A 375 -29.19 -9.44 -16.55
CA THR A 375 -27.78 -9.79 -16.69
C THR A 375 -27.31 -10.68 -15.54
N LEU A 376 -26.26 -11.45 -15.78
CA LEU A 376 -25.42 -12.09 -14.78
C LEU A 376 -24.02 -11.46 -14.92
N ASP A 377 -23.43 -10.98 -13.82
CA ASP A 377 -22.21 -10.18 -13.87
C ASP A 377 -21.14 -10.78 -12.98
N GLY A 378 -20.14 -11.37 -13.63
CA GLY A 378 -19.00 -12.03 -13.01
C GLY A 378 -17.71 -11.22 -13.11
N SER A 379 -17.79 -9.95 -13.52
CA SER A 379 -16.62 -9.07 -13.73
C SER A 379 -15.78 -8.78 -12.48
N LYS A 380 -16.27 -9.16 -11.30
CA LYS A 380 -15.55 -9.11 -10.02
C LYS A 380 -14.68 -10.34 -9.75
N SER A 381 -14.81 -11.39 -10.57
CA SER A 381 -13.92 -12.56 -10.50
C SER A 381 -12.46 -12.10 -10.66
N SER A 382 -11.55 -12.70 -9.91
CA SER A 382 -10.15 -12.24 -9.83
C SER A 382 -9.17 -13.41 -9.91
N ASP A 383 -7.96 -13.13 -10.37
CA ASP A 383 -6.87 -14.10 -10.54
C ASP A 383 -5.54 -13.39 -10.19
N ASP A 384 -4.50 -14.13 -9.79
CA ASP A 384 -3.20 -13.52 -9.50
C ASP A 384 -2.39 -13.17 -10.76
N GLN A 385 -2.81 -13.69 -11.93
CA GLN A 385 -2.29 -13.32 -13.24
C GLN A 385 -3.38 -12.74 -14.15
N LYS A 386 -4.27 -13.61 -14.67
CA LYS A 386 -5.31 -13.27 -15.65
C LYS A 386 -6.32 -14.41 -15.83
N ILE A 387 -7.60 -14.08 -15.76
CA ILE A 387 -8.70 -14.96 -16.20
C ILE A 387 -8.68 -15.06 -17.74
N ALA A 388 -8.60 -16.29 -18.25
CA ALA A 388 -8.62 -16.60 -19.68
C ALA A 388 -10.04 -16.71 -20.23
N THR A 389 -10.94 -17.40 -19.51
CA THR A 389 -12.34 -17.60 -19.92
C THR A 389 -13.31 -17.52 -18.74
N TYR A 390 -14.54 -17.13 -19.07
CA TYR A 390 -15.73 -17.23 -18.24
C TYR A 390 -16.64 -18.28 -18.90
N HIS A 391 -17.53 -18.91 -18.13
CA HIS A 391 -18.58 -19.77 -18.66
C HIS A 391 -19.78 -19.81 -17.72
N TRP A 392 -20.93 -19.32 -18.20
CA TRP A 392 -22.20 -19.29 -17.47
C TRP A 392 -23.09 -20.45 -17.88
N LYS A 393 -23.58 -21.19 -16.88
CA LYS A 393 -24.48 -22.33 -17.09
C LYS A 393 -25.62 -22.32 -16.08
N GLN A 394 -26.85 -22.53 -16.54
CA GLN A 394 -27.97 -22.84 -15.67
C GLN A 394 -27.79 -24.24 -15.06
N THR A 395 -27.84 -24.34 -13.73
CA THR A 395 -27.80 -25.62 -12.99
C THR A 395 -29.16 -26.04 -12.47
N SER A 396 -30.08 -25.10 -12.23
CA SER A 396 -31.42 -25.37 -11.72
C SER A 396 -32.47 -24.37 -12.23
N GLY A 397 -33.75 -24.73 -12.09
CA GLY A 397 -34.91 -23.93 -12.50
C GLY A 397 -35.63 -24.45 -13.77
N PRO A 398 -36.69 -23.76 -14.21
CA PRO A 398 -37.42 -24.08 -15.44
C PRO A 398 -36.55 -24.18 -16.70
N ALA A 399 -36.99 -24.98 -17.67
CA ALA A 399 -36.37 -25.07 -19.00
C ALA A 399 -36.74 -23.86 -19.89
N ASP A 400 -36.23 -23.86 -21.12
CA ASP A 400 -36.58 -22.94 -22.22
C ASP A 400 -36.14 -21.46 -22.07
N LEU A 401 -35.10 -21.18 -21.27
CA LEU A 401 -34.41 -19.88 -21.27
C LEU A 401 -33.24 -19.81 -22.27
N LYS A 402 -32.84 -18.60 -22.64
CA LYS A 402 -31.65 -18.34 -23.48
C LYS A 402 -30.61 -17.51 -22.73
N ILE A 403 -29.39 -18.05 -22.62
CA ILE A 403 -28.19 -17.33 -22.12
C ILE A 403 -27.43 -16.77 -23.32
N GLU A 404 -27.38 -15.44 -23.44
CA GLU A 404 -26.56 -14.72 -24.41
C GLU A 404 -25.22 -14.30 -23.78
N ASN A 405 -24.14 -14.37 -24.55
CA ASN A 405 -22.77 -14.11 -24.10
C ASN A 405 -22.33 -14.98 -22.90
N ALA A 406 -22.69 -16.27 -22.91
CA ALA A 406 -22.42 -17.21 -21.83
C ALA A 406 -20.91 -17.36 -21.50
N ASP A 407 -20.01 -17.17 -22.48
CA ASP A 407 -18.57 -17.28 -22.27
C ASP A 407 -17.89 -15.93 -21.91
N GLY A 408 -18.69 -14.90 -21.63
CA GLY A 408 -18.23 -13.56 -21.25
C GLY A 408 -18.36 -13.27 -19.75
N ALA A 409 -17.61 -12.27 -19.28
CA ALA A 409 -17.70 -11.80 -17.89
C ALA A 409 -19.12 -11.33 -17.51
N VAL A 410 -19.87 -10.79 -18.47
CA VAL A 410 -21.29 -10.43 -18.29
C VAL A 410 -22.13 -11.18 -19.32
N ALA A 411 -23.02 -12.06 -18.85
CA ALA A 411 -24.01 -12.76 -19.65
C ALA A 411 -25.40 -12.10 -19.51
N THR A 412 -26.30 -12.34 -20.47
CA THR A 412 -27.70 -11.90 -20.39
C THR A 412 -28.62 -13.10 -20.51
N VAL A 413 -29.50 -13.30 -19.54
CA VAL A 413 -30.52 -14.36 -19.55
C VAL A 413 -31.87 -13.77 -19.95
N THR A 414 -32.59 -14.47 -20.82
CA THR A 414 -33.87 -14.03 -21.42
C THR A 414 -34.86 -15.20 -21.50
N GLY A 415 -36.16 -14.91 -21.52
CA GLY A 415 -37.21 -15.93 -21.49
C GLY A 415 -37.46 -16.50 -20.09
N LEU A 416 -37.19 -15.75 -19.04
CA LEU A 416 -37.44 -16.17 -17.66
C LEU A 416 -38.95 -16.19 -17.36
N GLN A 417 -39.41 -17.29 -16.77
CA GLN A 417 -40.78 -17.51 -16.31
C GLN A 417 -40.83 -17.49 -14.77
N VAL A 418 -42.02 -17.50 -14.17
CA VAL A 418 -42.17 -17.54 -12.70
C VAL A 418 -41.47 -18.77 -12.13
N GLY A 419 -40.53 -18.58 -11.21
CA GLY A 419 -39.71 -19.66 -10.67
C GLY A 419 -38.42 -19.19 -9.98
N ARG A 420 -37.63 -20.15 -9.47
CA ARG A 420 -36.28 -19.93 -8.96
C ARG A 420 -35.28 -20.62 -9.89
N TYR A 421 -34.33 -19.86 -10.40
CA TYR A 421 -33.24 -20.30 -11.26
C TYR A 421 -31.91 -20.22 -10.51
N GLU A 422 -31.01 -21.14 -10.82
CA GLU A 422 -29.64 -21.12 -10.32
C GLU A 422 -28.68 -21.18 -11.51
N PHE A 423 -27.70 -20.27 -11.52
CA PHE A 423 -26.67 -20.19 -12.53
C PHE A 423 -25.30 -20.32 -11.88
N THR A 424 -24.46 -21.19 -12.42
CA THR A 424 -23.05 -21.30 -12.05
C THR A 424 -22.20 -20.52 -13.05
N LEU A 425 -21.31 -19.70 -12.52
CA LEU A 425 -20.17 -19.15 -13.25
C LEU A 425 -18.96 -20.08 -13.02
N THR A 426 -18.31 -20.52 -14.09
CA THR A 426 -16.96 -21.09 -14.05
C THR A 426 -15.98 -20.08 -14.63
N VAL A 427 -14.91 -19.78 -13.93
CA VAL A 427 -13.76 -19.01 -14.47
C VAL A 427 -12.53 -19.91 -14.58
N THR A 428 -11.76 -19.71 -15.65
CA THR A 428 -10.54 -20.47 -15.95
C THR A 428 -9.37 -19.53 -16.22
N ASP A 429 -8.20 -19.79 -15.67
CA ASP A 429 -6.96 -19.05 -15.96
C ASP A 429 -6.26 -19.53 -17.25
N ASP A 430 -5.18 -18.86 -17.66
CA ASP A 430 -4.39 -19.25 -18.84
C ASP A 430 -3.65 -20.61 -18.64
N ARG A 431 -3.64 -21.18 -17.42
CA ARG A 431 -3.05 -22.48 -17.05
C ARG A 431 -4.07 -23.61 -16.87
N LYS A 432 -5.35 -23.35 -17.11
CA LYS A 432 -6.49 -24.28 -16.98
C LYS A 432 -6.86 -24.65 -15.53
N LEU A 433 -6.43 -23.88 -14.52
CA LEU A 433 -7.05 -23.96 -13.19
C LEU A 433 -8.43 -23.30 -13.23
N GLN A 434 -9.37 -23.85 -12.46
CA GLN A 434 -10.76 -23.45 -12.50
C GLN A 434 -11.32 -23.17 -11.11
N SER A 435 -12.33 -22.29 -11.08
CA SER A 435 -13.09 -21.93 -9.89
C SER A 435 -14.52 -21.62 -10.28
N THR A 436 -15.45 -21.87 -9.35
CA THR A 436 -16.89 -21.80 -9.61
C THR A 436 -17.62 -21.10 -8.48
N ASP A 437 -18.59 -20.25 -8.83
CA ASP A 437 -19.53 -19.62 -7.90
C ASP A 437 -20.96 -19.65 -8.47
N THR A 438 -21.98 -19.46 -7.64
CA THR A 438 -23.40 -19.59 -8.01
C THR A 438 -24.24 -18.38 -7.65
N VAL A 439 -25.09 -17.95 -8.57
CA VAL A 439 -26.06 -16.87 -8.37
C VAL A 439 -27.48 -17.39 -8.60
N THR A 440 -28.41 -16.99 -7.73
CA THR A 440 -29.84 -17.27 -7.91
C THR A 440 -30.53 -16.09 -8.61
N VAL A 441 -31.46 -16.39 -9.51
CA VAL A 441 -32.48 -15.44 -9.98
C VAL A 441 -33.88 -15.97 -9.59
N ILE A 442 -34.65 -15.18 -8.85
CA ILE A 442 -36.07 -15.46 -8.54
C ILE A 442 -36.94 -14.58 -9.43
N VAL A 443 -37.93 -15.17 -10.10
CA VAL A 443 -38.93 -14.44 -10.89
C VAL A 443 -40.31 -14.65 -10.29
N ARG A 444 -41.00 -13.55 -10.00
CA ARG A 444 -42.33 -13.52 -9.40
C ARG A 444 -43.35 -12.96 -10.40
N GLU A 445 -44.61 -13.38 -10.29
CA GLU A 445 -45.71 -12.70 -10.98
C GLU A 445 -46.01 -11.37 -10.27
N GLU A 446 -46.43 -10.36 -11.03
CA GLU A 446 -46.96 -9.12 -10.46
C GLU A 446 -48.27 -9.39 -9.70
N LEU A 447 -48.39 -8.86 -8.49
CA LEU A 447 -49.61 -8.97 -7.68
C LEU A 447 -50.77 -8.29 -8.40
N ASP A 448 -51.89 -9.00 -8.47
CA ASP A 448 -53.16 -8.54 -9.04
C ASP A 448 -53.85 -7.58 -8.08
N GLN A 449 -54.29 -6.42 -8.55
CA GLN A 449 -55.17 -5.53 -7.79
C GLN A 449 -56.63 -5.75 -8.18
N PRO A 450 -57.58 -5.68 -7.23
CA PRO A 450 -58.99 -5.78 -7.57
C PRO A 450 -59.43 -4.58 -8.43
N PRO A 451 -60.42 -4.76 -9.33
CA PRO A 451 -60.90 -3.69 -10.18
C PRO A 451 -61.54 -2.55 -9.39
N VAL A 452 -61.72 -1.41 -10.04
CA VAL A 452 -62.41 -0.24 -9.50
C VAL A 452 -63.63 0.05 -10.37
N ALA A 453 -64.82 -0.27 -9.85
CA ALA A 453 -66.08 0.12 -10.47
C ALA A 453 -66.31 1.63 -10.33
N HIS A 454 -66.76 2.29 -11.40
CA HIS A 454 -67.10 3.71 -11.37
C HIS A 454 -68.28 4.02 -12.30
N VAL A 455 -69.39 4.49 -11.73
CA VAL A 455 -70.65 4.76 -12.40
C VAL A 455 -70.97 6.25 -12.46
N VAL A 456 -71.09 6.78 -13.67
CA VAL A 456 -71.67 8.10 -13.93
C VAL A 456 -73.20 7.99 -13.94
N SER A 457 -73.84 8.58 -12.92
CA SER A 457 -75.30 8.69 -12.83
C SER A 457 -75.88 9.56 -13.94
N SER A 458 -77.11 9.24 -14.38
CA SER A 458 -77.77 10.00 -15.44
C SER A 458 -78.31 11.32 -14.89
N PRO A 459 -78.25 12.43 -15.66
CA PRO A 459 -78.96 13.66 -15.31
C PRO A 459 -80.47 13.41 -15.14
N PRO A 460 -81.17 14.17 -14.28
CA PRO A 460 -82.62 14.03 -14.14
C PRO A 460 -83.35 14.25 -15.48
N VAL A 461 -84.19 13.30 -15.86
CA VAL A 461 -84.97 13.30 -17.10
C VAL A 461 -86.41 13.70 -16.78
N SER A 462 -87.03 14.57 -17.58
CA SER A 462 -88.47 14.87 -17.47
C SER A 462 -89.26 14.14 -18.55
N LEU A 463 -90.44 13.61 -18.21
CA LEU A 463 -91.41 13.14 -19.20
C LEU A 463 -91.72 14.29 -20.20
N PRO A 464 -91.95 13.97 -21.50
CA PRO A 464 -92.22 12.65 -22.09
C PRO A 464 -90.96 11.82 -22.43
N VAL A 465 -89.75 12.26 -22.07
CA VAL A 465 -88.54 11.46 -22.35
C VAL A 465 -88.51 10.26 -21.42
N ARG A 466 -88.70 9.06 -22.00
CA ARG A 466 -88.80 7.78 -21.28
C ARG A 466 -87.52 6.93 -21.37
N THR A 467 -86.39 7.55 -21.69
CA THR A 467 -85.11 6.89 -21.92
C THR A 467 -83.99 7.56 -21.15
N ALA A 468 -83.07 6.78 -20.59
CA ALA A 468 -81.90 7.28 -19.88
C ALA A 468 -80.74 6.28 -20.01
N THR A 469 -79.53 6.72 -19.65
CA THR A 469 -78.32 5.88 -19.67
C THR A 469 -77.50 6.05 -18.40
N LEU A 470 -76.94 4.94 -17.89
CA LEU A 470 -75.88 4.97 -16.87
C LEU A 470 -74.58 4.52 -17.52
N ASP A 471 -73.50 5.25 -17.27
CA ASP A 471 -72.20 4.99 -17.90
C ASP A 471 -71.20 4.45 -16.87
N GLY A 472 -70.82 3.18 -17.03
CA GLY A 472 -69.81 2.48 -16.23
C GLY A 472 -68.48 2.31 -16.94
N SER A 473 -68.30 2.87 -18.15
CA SER A 473 -67.10 2.70 -18.98
C SER A 473 -65.82 3.32 -18.40
N HIS A 474 -65.97 4.14 -17.35
CA HIS A 474 -64.89 4.68 -16.54
C HIS A 474 -64.37 3.71 -15.46
N SER A 475 -64.89 2.49 -15.38
CA SER A 475 -64.36 1.44 -14.51
C SER A 475 -62.98 0.97 -15.00
N THR A 476 -62.06 0.74 -14.07
CA THR A 476 -60.64 0.44 -14.38
C THR A 476 -60.13 -0.80 -13.67
N ASP A 477 -59.11 -1.43 -14.26
CA ASP A 477 -58.43 -2.61 -13.76
C ASP A 477 -56.94 -2.51 -14.13
N ASP A 478 -56.03 -3.14 -13.38
CA ASP A 478 -54.59 -3.02 -13.60
C ASP A 478 -54.08 -3.89 -14.76
N LYS A 479 -54.74 -5.01 -15.05
CA LYS A 479 -54.36 -5.97 -16.11
C LYS A 479 -55.39 -6.11 -17.24
N GLY A 480 -56.59 -5.56 -17.04
CA GLY A 480 -57.66 -5.49 -18.01
C GLY A 480 -58.45 -6.79 -18.17
N GLY A 481 -59.48 -6.74 -19.03
CA GLY A 481 -60.40 -7.87 -19.21
C GLY A 481 -61.54 -7.90 -18.19
N VAL A 482 -62.12 -6.73 -17.90
CA VAL A 482 -63.29 -6.59 -17.02
C VAL A 482 -64.59 -7.06 -17.68
N THR A 483 -65.45 -7.68 -16.86
CA THR A 483 -66.84 -7.98 -17.20
C THR A 483 -67.78 -7.04 -16.43
N TYR A 484 -68.88 -6.66 -17.08
CA TYR A 484 -69.86 -5.70 -16.53
C TYR A 484 -71.15 -6.44 -16.19
N GLN A 485 -71.72 -6.18 -15.00
CA GLN A 485 -73.04 -6.68 -14.61
C GLN A 485 -73.84 -5.60 -13.88
N TRP A 486 -74.87 -5.07 -14.52
CA TRP A 486 -75.83 -4.18 -13.87
C TRP A 486 -76.95 -4.97 -13.20
N THR A 487 -77.24 -4.63 -11.95
CA THR A 487 -78.37 -5.18 -11.17
C THR A 487 -79.25 -4.04 -10.69
N ARG A 488 -80.56 -4.13 -10.92
CA ARG A 488 -81.54 -3.16 -10.39
C ARG A 488 -81.71 -3.37 -8.89
N ASP A 489 -81.74 -2.29 -8.13
CA ASP A 489 -82.09 -2.33 -6.70
C ASP A 489 -83.61 -2.48 -6.51
N ASP A 490 -84.03 -3.33 -5.58
CA ASP A 490 -85.44 -3.66 -5.29
C ASP A 490 -86.30 -2.43 -4.92
N SER A 491 -85.69 -1.32 -4.51
CA SER A 491 -86.40 -0.05 -4.24
C SER A 491 -86.76 0.75 -5.50
N SER A 492 -86.28 0.35 -6.68
CA SER A 492 -86.54 1.03 -7.95
C SER A 492 -87.92 0.70 -8.53
N PRO A 493 -88.53 1.58 -9.34
CA PRO A 493 -89.74 1.25 -10.08
C PRO A 493 -89.57 -0.01 -10.96
N ALA A 494 -90.60 -0.86 -10.94
CA ALA A 494 -90.65 -2.09 -11.74
C ALA A 494 -90.82 -1.83 -13.25
N ALA A 495 -91.49 -0.73 -13.61
CA ALA A 495 -91.58 -0.26 -15.00
C ALA A 495 -90.27 0.40 -15.44
N GLY A 496 -89.89 0.24 -16.70
CA GLY A 496 -88.64 0.77 -17.25
C GLY A 496 -87.71 -0.38 -17.61
N ASP A 497 -87.51 -0.60 -18.91
CA ASP A 497 -86.92 -1.81 -19.46
C ASP A 497 -85.42 -1.62 -19.75
N VAL A 498 -84.61 -2.65 -19.51
CA VAL A 498 -83.22 -2.69 -19.99
C VAL A 498 -83.23 -2.98 -21.48
N LEU A 499 -82.63 -2.10 -22.27
CA LEU A 499 -82.57 -2.22 -23.72
C LEU A 499 -81.33 -2.98 -24.17
N ASN A 500 -81.44 -3.75 -25.25
CA ASN A 500 -80.33 -4.39 -25.96
C ASN A 500 -79.39 -5.29 -25.10
N ASN A 501 -79.88 -5.87 -24.00
CA ASN A 501 -79.07 -6.62 -23.02
C ASN A 501 -77.84 -5.82 -22.55
N SER A 502 -78.03 -4.52 -22.33
CA SER A 502 -77.00 -3.59 -21.86
C SER A 502 -76.68 -3.72 -20.37
N ASP A 503 -77.40 -4.60 -19.66
CA ASP A 503 -77.06 -5.05 -18.31
C ASP A 503 -75.73 -5.82 -18.24
N HIS A 504 -75.20 -6.29 -19.37
CA HIS A 504 -73.88 -6.93 -19.47
C HIS A 504 -72.84 -6.06 -20.21
N GLN A 505 -73.06 -4.75 -20.29
CA GLN A 505 -72.24 -3.81 -21.08
C GLN A 505 -71.75 -2.63 -20.24
N ALA A 506 -70.72 -1.94 -20.73
CA ALA A 506 -70.15 -0.77 -20.08
C ALA A 506 -71.14 0.40 -19.89
N VAL A 507 -72.15 0.52 -20.76
CA VAL A 507 -73.20 1.54 -20.69
C VAL A 507 -74.55 0.84 -20.63
N LEU A 508 -75.32 1.11 -19.58
CA LEU A 508 -76.68 0.62 -19.41
C LEU A 508 -77.66 1.55 -20.14
N PHE A 509 -78.48 0.99 -21.02
CA PHE A 509 -79.54 1.70 -21.74
C PHE A 509 -80.91 1.35 -21.16
N LEU A 510 -81.67 2.37 -20.74
CA LEU A 510 -83.01 2.21 -20.18
C LEU A 510 -84.05 2.85 -21.09
N GLY A 511 -85.18 2.17 -21.26
CA GLY A 511 -86.38 2.67 -21.94
C GLY A 511 -87.62 2.52 -21.08
N ASN A 512 -88.79 2.94 -21.60
CA ASN A 512 -90.10 2.78 -20.94
C ASN A 512 -90.16 3.32 -19.49
N LEU A 513 -89.38 4.35 -19.20
CA LEU A 513 -89.32 4.94 -17.86
C LEU A 513 -90.64 5.63 -17.48
N VAL A 514 -90.93 5.60 -16.19
CA VAL A 514 -92.04 6.32 -15.53
C VAL A 514 -91.49 7.23 -14.44
N GLU A 515 -92.31 8.13 -13.90
CA GLU A 515 -91.92 8.99 -12.76
C GLU A 515 -91.41 8.15 -11.59
N GLY A 516 -90.26 8.53 -11.03
CA GLY A 516 -89.61 7.83 -9.92
C GLY A 516 -88.10 7.91 -9.96
N LYS A 517 -87.46 7.29 -8.97
CA LYS A 517 -86.00 7.19 -8.87
C LYS A 517 -85.56 5.74 -9.07
N TYR A 518 -84.73 5.52 -10.08
CA TYR A 518 -84.12 4.24 -10.39
C TYR A 518 -82.72 4.18 -9.79
N ILE A 519 -82.34 3.01 -9.27
CA ILE A 519 -81.03 2.74 -8.69
C ILE A 519 -80.53 1.42 -9.27
N PHE A 520 -79.31 1.43 -9.82
CA PHE A 520 -78.64 0.24 -10.32
C PHE A 520 -77.25 0.13 -9.68
N SER A 521 -76.88 -1.09 -9.29
CA SER A 521 -75.51 -1.43 -8.89
C SER A 521 -74.78 -2.04 -10.08
N LEU A 522 -73.64 -1.48 -10.46
CA LEU A 522 -72.72 -2.08 -11.42
C LEU A 522 -71.71 -2.92 -10.65
N THR A 523 -71.66 -4.22 -10.93
CA THR A 523 -70.57 -5.09 -10.53
C THR A 523 -69.58 -5.20 -11.69
N ILE A 524 -68.31 -4.97 -11.38
CA ILE A 524 -67.17 -5.21 -12.26
C ILE A 524 -66.41 -6.42 -11.73
N THR A 525 -66.13 -7.39 -12.59
CA THR A 525 -65.34 -8.58 -12.24
C THR A 525 -64.17 -8.73 -13.20
N ASP A 526 -62.96 -8.88 -12.64
CA ASP A 526 -61.71 -9.09 -13.40
C ASP A 526 -61.56 -10.53 -13.92
N SER A 527 -60.42 -10.81 -14.57
CA SER A 527 -60.10 -12.13 -15.12
C SER A 527 -59.73 -13.19 -14.07
N LYS A 528 -59.41 -12.80 -12.83
CA LYS A 528 -59.12 -13.70 -11.70
C LYS A 528 -60.32 -13.90 -10.76
N GLY A 529 -61.44 -13.22 -11.03
CA GLY A 529 -62.68 -13.30 -10.27
C GLY A 529 -62.78 -12.35 -9.07
N GLN A 530 -61.91 -11.33 -8.96
CA GLN A 530 -62.10 -10.28 -7.96
C GLN A 530 -63.16 -9.28 -8.44
N CYS A 531 -63.93 -8.72 -7.50
CA CYS A 531 -65.12 -7.93 -7.81
C CYS A 531 -65.11 -6.57 -7.13
N SER A 532 -65.68 -5.58 -7.82
CA SER A 532 -65.88 -4.21 -7.36
C SER A 532 -67.30 -3.76 -7.69
N ILE A 533 -67.92 -2.95 -6.83
CA ILE A 533 -69.32 -2.54 -6.99
C ILE A 533 -69.47 -1.03 -6.75
N ASP A 534 -70.14 -0.36 -7.69
CA ASP A 534 -70.55 1.04 -7.56
C ASP A 534 -72.02 1.24 -7.99
N ARG A 535 -72.64 2.37 -7.65
CA ARG A 535 -74.09 2.60 -7.77
C ARG A 535 -74.45 3.85 -8.57
N GLY A 536 -75.18 3.65 -9.66
CA GLY A 536 -75.78 4.71 -10.48
C GLY A 536 -77.24 4.96 -10.16
N THR A 537 -77.69 6.19 -10.41
CA THR A 537 -79.11 6.56 -10.27
C THR A 537 -79.64 7.32 -11.49
N VAL A 538 -80.93 7.16 -11.76
CA VAL A 538 -81.69 7.94 -12.75
C VAL A 538 -82.93 8.50 -12.05
N GLU A 539 -83.11 9.82 -12.08
CA GLU A 539 -84.31 10.50 -11.56
C GLU A 539 -85.22 10.86 -12.73
N VAL A 540 -86.47 10.42 -12.71
CA VAL A 540 -87.48 10.70 -13.74
C VAL A 540 -88.58 11.55 -13.15
N LYS A 541 -88.74 12.76 -13.69
CA LYS A 541 -89.66 13.80 -13.25
C LYS A 541 -90.94 13.82 -14.12
N PRO A 542 -92.09 14.24 -13.57
CA PRO A 542 -93.33 14.33 -14.33
C PRO A 542 -93.23 15.38 -15.45
N ASP A 543 -94.15 15.31 -16.43
CA ASP A 543 -94.18 16.28 -17.54
C ASP A 543 -94.66 17.64 -17.01
N MET A 544 -93.86 18.69 -17.23
CA MET A 544 -94.17 20.05 -16.79
C MET A 544 -95.49 20.59 -17.36
N TRP A 545 -95.97 20.03 -18.47
CA TRP A 545 -97.19 20.43 -19.17
C TRP A 545 -98.26 19.33 -19.16
N GLU A 546 -98.19 18.36 -18.25
CA GLU A 546 -99.15 17.23 -18.21
C GLU A 546 -100.62 17.67 -18.16
N ARG A 547 -100.90 18.81 -17.53
CA ARG A 547 -102.23 19.45 -17.49
C ARG A 547 -102.67 20.01 -18.85
N ASP A 548 -101.76 20.42 -19.71
CA ASP A 548 -102.08 21.03 -21.00
C ASP A 548 -102.16 20.02 -22.16
N LEU A 549 -101.85 18.75 -21.88
CA LEU A 549 -101.94 17.67 -22.87
C LEU A 549 -103.39 17.28 -23.19
N VAL A 550 -103.64 17.10 -24.49
CA VAL A 550 -104.90 16.64 -25.06
C VAL A 550 -104.72 15.24 -25.65
N GLU A 551 -105.67 14.37 -25.36
CA GLU A 551 -105.78 12.99 -25.85
C GLU A 551 -106.89 12.91 -26.90
N LEU A 552 -106.50 12.57 -28.14
CA LEU A 552 -107.40 12.26 -29.25
C LEU A 552 -107.36 10.75 -29.52
N VAL A 553 -108.49 10.07 -29.31
CA VAL A 553 -108.66 8.64 -29.60
C VAL A 553 -109.35 8.49 -30.96
N LEU A 554 -108.77 7.70 -31.85
CA LEU A 554 -109.19 7.52 -33.24
C LEU A 554 -109.62 6.08 -33.51
N GLU A 555 -110.69 5.89 -34.28
CA GLU A 555 -111.22 4.57 -34.67
C GLU A 555 -110.35 3.88 -35.75
N VAL A 556 -109.07 3.65 -35.43
CA VAL A 556 -108.05 2.99 -36.28
C VAL A 556 -106.96 2.37 -35.42
N SER A 557 -106.35 1.26 -35.84
CA SER A 557 -105.17 0.69 -35.15
C SER A 557 -103.91 1.51 -35.46
N VAL A 558 -103.03 1.71 -34.47
CA VAL A 558 -101.79 2.49 -34.66
C VAL A 558 -100.89 1.89 -35.74
N SER A 559 -100.92 0.57 -35.91
CA SER A 559 -100.20 -0.15 -36.97
C SER A 559 -100.66 0.16 -38.39
N GLN A 560 -101.82 0.79 -38.56
CA GLN A 560 -102.38 1.21 -39.85
C GLN A 560 -102.18 2.72 -40.13
N VAL A 561 -101.60 3.47 -39.18
CA VAL A 561 -101.35 4.91 -39.30
C VAL A 561 -99.89 5.13 -39.72
N SER A 562 -99.64 5.31 -41.01
CA SER A 562 -98.31 5.69 -41.49
C SER A 562 -97.92 7.10 -41.03
N HIS A 563 -96.60 7.40 -40.98
CA HIS A 563 -96.10 8.75 -40.69
C HIS A 563 -96.76 9.84 -41.57
N ARG A 564 -97.01 9.56 -42.86
CA ARG A 564 -97.68 10.51 -43.75
C ARG A 564 -99.14 10.75 -43.36
N GLN A 565 -99.86 9.71 -42.91
CA GLN A 565 -101.24 9.83 -42.44
C GLN A 565 -101.31 10.54 -41.08
N ARG A 566 -100.34 10.30 -40.18
CA ARG A 566 -100.16 11.08 -38.94
C ARG A 566 -100.01 12.57 -39.27
N ASP A 567 -99.10 12.93 -40.16
CA ASP A 567 -98.81 14.34 -40.47
C ASP A 567 -100.01 15.02 -41.18
N MET A 568 -100.75 14.28 -42.02
CA MET A 568 -102.00 14.74 -42.62
C MET A 568 -103.10 14.95 -41.55
N LEU A 569 -103.23 14.05 -40.58
CA LEU A 569 -104.16 14.19 -39.46
C LEU A 569 -103.82 15.42 -38.61
N LEU A 570 -102.54 15.64 -38.29
CA LEU A 570 -102.11 16.81 -37.50
C LEU A 570 -102.45 18.13 -38.22
N ARG A 571 -102.30 18.19 -39.55
CA ARG A 571 -102.77 19.33 -40.35
C ARG A 571 -104.27 19.54 -40.26
N GLN A 572 -105.06 18.48 -40.33
CA GLN A 572 -106.51 18.58 -40.17
C GLN A 572 -106.88 19.09 -38.76
N VAL A 573 -106.24 18.57 -37.70
CA VAL A 573 -106.44 19.06 -36.33
C VAL A 573 -106.02 20.54 -36.19
N GLY A 574 -104.91 20.95 -36.80
CA GLY A 574 -104.46 22.35 -36.84
C GLY A 574 -105.48 23.28 -37.52
N VAL A 575 -106.01 22.88 -38.68
CA VAL A 575 -107.06 23.65 -39.39
C VAL A 575 -108.34 23.78 -38.55
N LEU A 576 -108.74 22.75 -37.79
CA LEU A 576 -109.91 22.83 -36.90
C LEU A 576 -109.70 23.82 -35.74
N LEU A 577 -108.49 23.84 -35.17
CA LEU A 577 -108.10 24.70 -34.04
C LEU A 577 -107.65 26.11 -34.45
N GLY A 578 -107.37 26.35 -35.74
CA GLY A 578 -106.85 27.62 -36.24
C GLY A 578 -105.36 27.86 -35.92
N VAL A 579 -104.58 26.78 -35.78
CA VAL A 579 -103.13 26.80 -35.48
C VAL A 579 -102.34 26.13 -36.61
N LEU A 580 -101.03 26.37 -36.68
CA LEU A 580 -100.17 25.67 -37.64
C LEU A 580 -99.93 24.22 -37.20
N ASP A 581 -99.66 23.31 -38.14
CA ASP A 581 -99.26 21.93 -37.82
C ASP A 581 -97.94 21.89 -37.04
N SER A 582 -97.05 22.87 -37.25
CA SER A 582 -95.83 23.09 -36.45
C SER A 582 -96.09 23.48 -34.99
N ASP A 583 -97.26 24.02 -34.65
CA ASP A 583 -97.61 24.41 -33.28
C ASP A 583 -98.16 23.22 -32.46
N ILE A 584 -98.43 22.07 -33.12
CA ILE A 584 -98.93 20.84 -32.50
C ILE A 584 -97.77 19.89 -32.24
N THR A 585 -97.33 19.82 -30.98
CA THR A 585 -96.27 18.89 -30.55
C THR A 585 -96.90 17.57 -30.08
N VAL A 586 -96.73 16.51 -30.86
CA VAL A 586 -97.10 15.15 -30.43
C VAL A 586 -96.14 14.67 -29.34
N ARG A 587 -96.68 14.19 -28.22
CA ARG A 587 -95.93 13.65 -27.09
C ARG A 587 -95.91 12.13 -27.07
N GLU A 588 -97.04 11.50 -27.41
CA GLU A 588 -97.20 10.05 -27.41
C GLU A 588 -98.15 9.62 -28.54
N ILE A 589 -97.83 8.50 -29.19
CA ILE A 589 -98.80 7.75 -29.99
C ILE A 589 -98.76 6.31 -29.47
N SER A 590 -99.87 5.84 -28.91
CA SER A 590 -99.96 4.53 -28.26
C SER A 590 -101.18 3.75 -28.73
N ALA A 591 -101.10 2.42 -28.62
CA ALA A 591 -102.20 1.51 -28.93
C ALA A 591 -103.01 1.22 -27.66
N PHE A 592 -104.32 1.45 -27.69
CA PHE A 592 -105.22 1.06 -26.60
C PHE A 592 -106.56 0.59 -27.20
N ASN A 593 -106.51 -0.52 -27.94
CA ASN A 593 -107.49 -1.01 -28.93
C ASN A 593 -107.70 -0.07 -30.13
N ASP A 594 -107.84 1.23 -29.87
CA ASP A 594 -107.83 2.34 -30.81
C ASP A 594 -106.47 3.08 -30.78
N THR A 595 -106.22 3.96 -31.75
CA THR A 595 -105.03 4.83 -31.73
C THR A 595 -105.24 5.98 -30.76
N ARG A 596 -104.39 6.07 -29.76
CA ARG A 596 -104.34 7.17 -28.78
C ARG A 596 -103.24 8.15 -29.20
N LEU A 597 -103.62 9.37 -29.59
CA LEU A 597 -102.72 10.46 -29.93
C LEU A 597 -102.71 11.48 -28.79
N VAL A 598 -101.58 11.63 -28.09
CA VAL A 598 -101.39 12.67 -27.07
C VAL A 598 -100.56 13.80 -27.64
N PHE A 599 -101.08 15.02 -27.57
CA PHE A 599 -100.43 16.20 -28.13
C PHE A 599 -100.62 17.45 -27.26
N LEU A 600 -99.75 18.42 -27.50
CA LEU A 600 -99.73 19.75 -26.89
C LEU A 600 -99.86 20.79 -28.00
N VAL A 601 -100.62 21.87 -27.77
CA VAL A 601 -100.81 22.94 -28.75
C VAL A 601 -100.22 24.24 -28.22
N SER A 602 -99.34 24.87 -29.00
CA SER A 602 -98.66 26.11 -28.64
C SER A 602 -99.24 27.31 -29.39
N SER A 603 -98.92 28.53 -28.93
CA SER A 603 -99.35 29.79 -29.58
C SER A 603 -98.28 30.38 -30.50
N GLY A 604 -97.46 29.52 -31.11
CA GLY A 604 -96.24 29.84 -31.86
C GLY A 604 -94.97 29.22 -31.25
N PRO A 605 -93.83 29.26 -31.96
CA PRO A 605 -92.57 28.67 -31.51
C PRO A 605 -92.08 29.24 -30.17
N GLY A 606 -91.70 28.36 -29.23
CA GLY A 606 -91.09 28.74 -27.95
C GLY A 606 -92.04 29.41 -26.94
N ARG A 607 -93.35 29.46 -27.21
CA ARG A 607 -94.36 29.98 -26.27
C ARG A 607 -94.90 28.88 -25.37
N PRO A 608 -95.41 29.21 -24.16
CA PRO A 608 -96.13 28.24 -23.34
C PRO A 608 -97.35 27.68 -24.11
N PRO A 609 -97.77 26.45 -23.79
CA PRO A 609 -98.91 25.84 -24.43
C PRO A 609 -100.22 26.56 -24.09
N LEU A 610 -101.20 26.37 -24.96
CA LEU A 610 -102.60 26.69 -24.69
C LEU A 610 -103.15 25.72 -23.64
N SER A 611 -104.08 26.19 -22.81
CA SER A 611 -104.71 25.35 -21.80
C SER A 611 -105.36 24.12 -22.44
N GLY A 612 -104.93 22.92 -22.03
CA GLY A 612 -105.40 21.66 -22.61
C GLY A 612 -106.92 21.52 -22.59
N HIS A 613 -107.56 22.00 -21.51
CA HIS A 613 -109.03 22.04 -21.39
C HIS A 613 -109.67 22.87 -22.51
N SER A 614 -109.13 24.06 -22.82
CA SER A 614 -109.65 24.93 -23.88
C SER A 614 -109.47 24.32 -25.29
N VAL A 615 -108.35 23.65 -25.53
CA VAL A 615 -108.04 22.97 -26.80
C VAL A 615 -108.96 21.77 -27.01
N ALA A 616 -109.13 20.93 -25.99
CA ALA A 616 -110.05 19.79 -26.04
C ALA A 616 -111.50 20.23 -26.27
N LEU A 617 -111.92 21.35 -25.65
CA LEU A 617 -113.26 21.91 -25.81
C LEU A 617 -113.50 22.47 -27.23
N ASP A 618 -112.58 23.25 -27.80
CA ASP A 618 -112.77 23.76 -29.16
C ASP A 618 -112.73 22.62 -30.19
N LEU A 619 -111.76 21.70 -30.10
CA LEU A 619 -111.66 20.56 -31.02
C LEU A 619 -112.93 19.70 -31.01
N ARG A 620 -113.49 19.40 -29.82
CA ARG A 620 -114.77 18.69 -29.63
C ARG A 620 -115.93 19.43 -30.32
N ASN A 621 -116.03 20.74 -30.12
CA ASN A 621 -117.05 21.59 -30.73
C ASN A 621 -116.92 21.67 -32.27
N LYS A 622 -115.69 21.74 -32.79
CA LYS A 622 -115.41 21.80 -34.24
C LYS A 622 -115.74 20.49 -34.94
N LEU A 623 -115.28 19.36 -34.38
CA LEU A 623 -115.57 18.02 -34.90
C LEU A 623 -117.08 17.73 -34.94
N ARG A 624 -117.82 18.12 -33.88
CA ARG A 624 -119.29 18.02 -33.84
C ARG A 624 -119.95 18.81 -34.97
N LYS A 625 -119.51 20.05 -35.22
CA LYS A 625 -120.08 20.91 -36.28
C LYS A 625 -119.80 20.38 -37.70
N GLN A 626 -118.63 19.77 -37.91
CA GLN A 626 -118.22 19.22 -39.22
C GLN A 626 -118.50 17.70 -39.38
N LYS A 627 -119.43 17.15 -38.58
CA LYS A 627 -119.89 15.74 -38.64
C LYS A 627 -118.82 14.65 -38.45
N ASN A 628 -117.63 15.00 -37.95
CA ASN A 628 -116.50 14.08 -37.78
C ASN A 628 -115.90 13.50 -39.10
N ASP A 629 -116.41 13.91 -40.26
CA ASP A 629 -115.94 13.47 -41.60
C ASP A 629 -114.69 14.24 -42.09
N PHE A 630 -114.27 15.29 -41.38
CA PHE A 630 -113.15 16.15 -41.76
C PHE A 630 -111.77 15.53 -41.48
N LEU A 631 -111.67 14.65 -40.48
CA LEU A 631 -110.43 13.94 -40.17
C LEU A 631 -110.31 12.68 -41.03
N ILE A 632 -109.08 12.32 -41.42
CA ILE A 632 -108.78 11.07 -42.14
C ILE A 632 -109.17 9.80 -41.35
N TYR A 633 -109.28 9.89 -40.02
CA TYR A 633 -109.84 8.86 -39.15
C TYR A 633 -110.87 9.48 -38.21
N LYS A 634 -111.98 8.76 -37.98
CA LYS A 634 -113.07 9.21 -37.12
C LYS A 634 -112.60 9.34 -35.66
N ALA A 635 -112.76 10.52 -35.07
CA ALA A 635 -112.42 10.74 -33.66
C ALA A 635 -113.48 10.11 -32.76
N ARG A 636 -113.07 9.17 -31.92
CA ARG A 636 -113.93 8.51 -30.91
C ARG A 636 -114.08 9.37 -29.66
N ARG A 637 -113.00 10.01 -29.21
CA ARG A 637 -112.93 10.79 -27.96
C ARG A 637 -111.86 11.88 -28.05
N VAL A 638 -112.11 13.03 -27.44
CA VAL A 638 -111.17 14.16 -27.32
C VAL A 638 -111.26 14.72 -25.90
N ASP A 639 -110.29 14.43 -25.06
CA ASP A 639 -110.26 14.83 -23.64
C ASP A 639 -108.85 15.34 -23.25
N THR A 640 -108.69 15.85 -22.03
CA THR A 640 -107.38 16.17 -21.45
C THR A 640 -106.74 14.95 -20.79
N VAL A 641 -105.41 14.84 -20.82
CA VAL A 641 -104.65 13.72 -20.22
C VAL A 641 -104.72 13.69 -18.69
N ILE A 642 -104.95 14.84 -18.06
CA ILE A 642 -105.44 14.93 -16.68
C ILE A 642 -106.89 15.39 -16.73
N CYS A 643 -107.78 14.72 -15.97
CA CYS A 643 -109.19 15.08 -15.88
C CYS A 643 -109.32 16.46 -15.20
N GLN A 644 -109.85 17.46 -15.92
CA GLN A 644 -109.90 18.87 -15.50
C GLN A 644 -111.33 19.44 -15.41
N LEU A 645 -112.34 18.60 -15.60
CA LEU A 645 -113.74 19.01 -15.51
C LEU A 645 -114.04 19.42 -14.06
N ASN A 646 -114.56 20.64 -13.88
CA ASN A 646 -114.97 21.14 -12.56
C ASN A 646 -116.29 20.50 -12.07
N CYS A 647 -116.94 19.66 -12.89
CA CYS A 647 -118.15 18.91 -12.55
C CYS A 647 -119.27 19.73 -11.90
N SER A 648 -119.39 21.00 -12.28
CA SER A 648 -120.30 21.99 -11.69
C SER A 648 -120.12 22.23 -10.18
N GLY A 649 -119.01 21.82 -9.58
CA GLY A 649 -118.79 21.81 -8.12
C GLY A 649 -119.55 20.70 -7.37
N HIS A 650 -120.09 19.71 -8.10
CA HIS A 650 -121.00 18.70 -7.57
C HIS A 650 -120.63 17.25 -7.98
N GLY A 651 -119.35 17.01 -8.24
CA GLY A 651 -118.80 15.69 -8.54
C GLY A 651 -117.29 15.74 -8.68
N GLU A 652 -116.70 14.56 -8.87
CA GLU A 652 -115.26 14.38 -9.08
C GLU A 652 -114.98 13.98 -10.54
N CYS A 653 -113.84 14.42 -11.07
CA CYS A 653 -113.44 14.14 -12.44
C CYS A 653 -112.69 12.81 -12.50
N ASP A 654 -113.33 11.77 -13.01
CA ASP A 654 -112.75 10.43 -13.06
C ASP A 654 -111.60 10.35 -14.09
N SER A 655 -110.45 9.92 -13.61
CA SER A 655 -109.19 9.92 -14.37
C SER A 655 -109.14 8.90 -15.50
N PHE A 656 -110.00 7.87 -15.48
CA PHE A 656 -110.03 6.83 -16.51
C PHE A 656 -111.05 7.13 -17.63
N THR A 657 -112.31 7.37 -17.25
CA THR A 657 -113.41 7.64 -18.18
C THR A 657 -113.38 9.06 -18.74
N ARG A 658 -112.68 9.99 -18.07
CA ARG A 658 -112.65 11.44 -18.36
C ARG A 658 -114.01 12.12 -18.22
N ARG A 659 -114.87 11.60 -17.33
CA ARG A 659 -116.22 12.10 -17.08
C ARG A 659 -116.39 12.51 -15.62
N CYS A 660 -117.44 13.26 -15.36
CA CYS A 660 -117.83 13.63 -14.01
C CYS A 660 -118.60 12.52 -13.33
N VAL A 661 -118.03 11.96 -12.27
CA VAL A 661 -118.75 11.10 -11.31
C VAL A 661 -119.44 12.02 -10.31
N CYS A 662 -120.74 12.18 -10.49
CA CYS A 662 -121.53 13.10 -9.69
C CYS A 662 -121.71 12.60 -8.25
N HIS A 663 -121.62 13.52 -7.30
CA HIS A 663 -121.99 13.23 -5.91
C HIS A 663 -123.49 12.85 -5.82
N PRO A 664 -123.92 12.15 -4.76
CA PRO A 664 -125.32 11.80 -4.55
C PRO A 664 -126.27 12.99 -4.75
N PHE A 665 -127.46 12.72 -5.29
CA PHE A 665 -128.50 13.70 -5.69
C PHE A 665 -128.23 14.52 -6.96
N TRP A 666 -127.05 14.40 -7.58
CA TRP A 666 -126.72 14.99 -8.89
C TRP A 666 -126.61 13.90 -9.96
N MET A 667 -126.92 14.23 -11.22
CA MET A 667 -126.80 13.30 -12.35
C MET A 667 -126.05 13.95 -13.53
N GLU A 668 -125.51 13.14 -14.44
CA GLU A 668 -124.90 13.64 -15.68
C GLU A 668 -125.92 14.43 -16.49
N ASN A 669 -125.55 15.65 -16.88
CA ASN A 669 -126.41 16.57 -17.61
C ASN A 669 -126.55 16.14 -19.08
N PHE A 670 -127.43 15.18 -19.33
CA PHE A 670 -127.74 14.59 -20.64
C PHE A 670 -127.94 15.64 -21.76
N ILE A 671 -128.57 16.78 -21.45
CA ILE A 671 -128.77 17.87 -22.42
C ILE A 671 -127.42 18.47 -22.85
N ARG A 672 -126.51 18.73 -21.91
CA ARG A 672 -125.18 19.28 -22.24
C ARG A 672 -124.27 18.22 -22.88
N ALA A 673 -124.34 16.98 -22.39
CA ALA A 673 -123.57 15.83 -22.88
C ALA A 673 -123.94 15.39 -24.32
N GLN A 674 -125.22 15.37 -24.71
CA GLN A 674 -125.66 14.97 -26.06
C GLN A 674 -126.13 16.11 -26.96
N LEU A 675 -126.67 17.21 -26.44
CA LEU A 675 -127.21 18.32 -27.24
C LEU A 675 -126.40 19.62 -27.16
N GLY A 676 -125.45 19.74 -26.21
CA GLY A 676 -124.61 20.92 -26.00
C GLY A 676 -123.18 20.78 -26.52
N ASP A 677 -122.20 21.20 -25.72
CA ASP A 677 -120.76 21.13 -25.99
C ASP A 677 -120.16 19.71 -25.82
N ALA A 678 -120.97 18.73 -25.41
CA ALA A 678 -120.56 17.37 -25.10
C ALA A 678 -119.52 17.26 -23.96
N GLU A 679 -119.48 18.26 -23.06
CA GLU A 679 -118.71 18.20 -21.82
C GLU A 679 -119.52 17.47 -20.72
N SER A 680 -118.92 16.46 -20.08
CA SER A 680 -119.54 15.78 -18.94
C SER A 680 -119.59 16.73 -17.74
N ASN A 681 -120.75 16.83 -17.09
CA ASN A 681 -120.96 17.69 -15.93
C ASN A 681 -122.17 17.24 -15.12
N CYS A 682 -122.22 17.64 -13.85
CA CYS A 682 -123.28 17.30 -12.93
C CYS A 682 -124.37 18.38 -12.93
N GLY A 683 -125.63 17.94 -13.08
CA GLY A 683 -126.81 18.79 -13.15
C GLY A 683 -127.90 18.38 -12.15
N GLU A 684 -128.71 19.36 -11.75
CA GLU A 684 -129.78 19.17 -10.76
C GLU A 684 -130.96 18.41 -11.39
N MET A 685 -131.38 17.31 -10.74
CA MET A 685 -132.44 16.40 -11.22
C MET A 685 -133.76 17.11 -11.58
N ARG A 686 -134.11 18.20 -10.86
CA ARG A 686 -135.36 18.96 -11.06
C ARG A 686 -135.45 19.72 -12.39
N ARG A 687 -134.34 20.17 -12.99
CA ARG A 687 -134.38 21.02 -14.19
C ARG A 687 -134.56 20.25 -15.50
N ILE A 688 -134.22 18.96 -15.52
CA ILE A 688 -134.33 18.13 -16.74
C ILE A 688 -135.79 17.70 -16.98
N PHE A 689 -136.51 17.28 -15.94
CA PHE A 689 -137.94 16.90 -16.04
C PHE A 689 -138.81 18.05 -16.58
N ASN A 690 -138.67 19.27 -16.05
CA ASN A 690 -139.50 20.42 -16.47
C ASN A 690 -139.26 20.88 -17.93
N LYS A 691 -138.21 20.43 -18.62
CA LYS A 691 -137.99 20.73 -20.05
C LYS A 691 -138.53 19.67 -21.01
N ILE A 692 -138.71 18.44 -20.54
CA ILE A 692 -139.30 17.34 -21.35
C ILE A 692 -140.84 17.47 -21.39
N VAL A 693 -141.45 17.98 -20.32
CA VAL A 693 -142.92 18.11 -20.20
C VAL A 693 -143.52 19.26 -21.05
N ASN A 694 -142.72 20.23 -21.50
CA ASN A 694 -143.19 21.38 -22.30
C ASN A 694 -143.20 21.14 -23.83
N PHE A 695 -143.05 19.91 -24.30
CA PHE A 695 -143.19 19.51 -25.71
C PHE A 695 -144.39 18.56 -25.93
N SER A 696 -145.53 18.88 -25.30
CA SER A 696 -146.82 18.23 -25.56
C SER A 696 -147.99 19.18 -25.25
N PHE A 697 -148.32 20.06 -26.19
CA PHE A 697 -149.68 20.52 -26.52
C PHE A 697 -149.67 21.16 -27.92
#